data_AF-A0A353KUQ1-F1
#
_entry.id   AF-A0A353KUQ1-F1
#
_cell.length_a   1.000
_cell.length_b   1.000
_cell.length_c   1.000
_cell.angle_alpha   90.00
_cell.angle_beta   90.00
_cell.angle_gamma   90.00
#
_symmetry.space_group_name_H-M   'P 1'
#
loop_
_entity.id
_entity.type
_entity.pdbx_description
1 polymer ?
#
loop_
_entity_poly.entity_id
_entity_poly.type
_entity_poly.pdbx_seq_one_letter_code
_entity_poly.pdbx_strand_id
1 'polypeptide(L)'
;MGHAKRNKLVFTVKDKCRVCYTCVRECPVKAIKIINGQAEVLSERCIGCGNCVNVCSQGAKVFFDSKNEVEKLLQSESNVAACIAPSFPAEFSDIADYKCLVGMIKKLGFDKVIEVAFGADIVAKEYRNLIDTNSSHSYISSDCPSIVFYIEHYHPELVKNLAPIVSPMVATTRIIKEKYGNDYKIVFMGPCIAKKAESDEVDEVLTFRELRNLFAKYKISSENVEKREFDPPYAGKGSIFPVSRGLLQNVNKTDDIVDGEIIVAAGKSNFKEAIKDFENGEIEMSHLEVLCCNGCIMGPGMTNTSKHLYKRNQISNYVKSKLENLDEKSWEKSMLEFSNVCMFQKFEPVDRRLMKPEREQIDIVLQQMGKHSEKQHLNCGACGYDTCEEHAVAVVQGLAENEMCLPYSIEKLHNLIDELNISNEKLANAKQALKHSEKLANMGQLSAGIAHELNNPLGVITMYSNILKDETSKDSPLHKDLELIVEQTDRCKKIVGGLLNFARKNQVRIKDSNILKFIEHSLESVVIPENISVKVIPSINDSHIMIDEEQMMQAITNIEKNAIEAMPSGGNLIIELEDNTNQVEIKISDTGVGIPKENMDKLFTPFFTTKEPGKGTGLGLPLVYGIIKMHKGQINVFSNTDTKKGKTGTTFKIIIPRYN
;
A
#
# COMPACT_ATOMS: atom_id res chain seq x y z
N MET A 1 27.71 -31.48 1.63
CA MET A 1 26.25 -31.69 1.79
C MET A 1 25.72 -32.12 0.43
N GLY A 2 25.07 -33.28 0.32
CA GLY A 2 24.50 -33.75 -0.95
C GLY A 2 23.50 -32.74 -1.54
N HIS A 3 23.41 -32.69 -2.87
CA HIS A 3 22.56 -31.78 -3.65
C HIS A 3 21.08 -31.87 -3.27
N ALA A 4 20.60 -33.06 -2.91
CA ALA A 4 19.21 -33.31 -2.55
C ALA A 4 18.79 -32.66 -1.21
N LYS A 5 19.73 -32.18 -0.38
CA LYS A 5 19.44 -31.54 0.93
C LYS A 5 19.51 -30.01 0.92
N ARG A 6 19.62 -29.36 -0.25
CA ARG A 6 19.63 -27.89 -0.34
C ARG A 6 18.22 -27.34 -0.11
N ASN A 7 17.90 -27.08 1.17
CA ASN A 7 16.62 -26.53 1.60
C ASN A 7 16.27 -25.15 1.02
N LYS A 8 17.15 -24.46 0.30
CA LYS A 8 16.88 -23.13 -0.32
C LYS A 8 17.50 -22.99 -1.70
N LEU A 9 16.83 -23.50 -2.74
CA LEU A 9 17.26 -23.31 -4.14
C LEU A 9 17.06 -21.87 -4.63
N VAL A 10 15.92 -21.27 -4.29
CA VAL A 10 15.52 -19.92 -4.69
C VAL A 10 15.10 -19.16 -3.44
N PHE A 11 15.55 -17.92 -3.29
CA PHE A 11 15.28 -17.08 -2.12
C PHE A 11 15.11 -15.61 -2.50
N THR A 12 14.58 -14.81 -1.57
CA THR A 12 14.39 -13.37 -1.75
C THR A 12 15.48 -12.57 -1.04
N VAL A 13 16.12 -11.64 -1.75
CA VAL A 13 16.85 -10.51 -1.16
C VAL A 13 15.85 -9.39 -0.87
N LYS A 14 15.46 -9.24 0.41
CA LYS A 14 14.34 -8.38 0.83
C LYS A 14 14.52 -6.92 0.40
N ASP A 15 15.72 -6.36 0.56
CA ASP A 15 16.03 -4.95 0.27
C ASP A 15 15.80 -4.54 -1.20
N LYS A 16 15.88 -5.50 -2.13
CA LYS A 16 15.65 -5.26 -3.56
C LYS A 16 14.19 -5.36 -3.95
N CYS A 17 13.34 -5.96 -3.13
CA CYS A 17 11.97 -6.23 -3.50
C CYS A 17 11.13 -4.94 -3.46
N ARG A 18 10.28 -4.76 -4.47
CA ARG A 18 9.33 -3.63 -4.58
C ARG A 18 7.87 -4.10 -4.66
N VAL A 19 7.60 -5.35 -4.27
CA VAL A 19 6.24 -5.84 -4.01
C VAL A 19 5.29 -5.74 -5.23
N CYS A 20 5.80 -5.89 -6.45
CA CYS A 20 4.99 -5.85 -7.67
C CYS A 20 4.15 -7.12 -7.93
N TYR A 21 4.26 -8.14 -7.06
CA TYR A 21 3.59 -9.44 -7.13
C TYR A 21 3.78 -10.28 -8.40
N THR A 22 4.58 -9.84 -9.38
CA THR A 22 4.86 -10.60 -10.62
C THR A 22 5.40 -11.99 -10.31
N CYS A 23 6.29 -12.12 -9.32
CA CYS A 23 6.81 -13.42 -8.89
C CYS A 23 5.72 -14.36 -8.36
N VAL A 24 4.73 -13.87 -7.61
CA VAL A 24 3.59 -14.65 -7.10
C VAL A 24 2.73 -15.15 -8.26
N ARG A 25 2.46 -14.26 -9.22
CA ARG A 25 1.73 -14.58 -10.46
C ARG A 25 2.40 -15.70 -11.23
N GLU A 26 3.73 -15.62 -11.38
CA GLU A 26 4.54 -16.52 -12.19
C GLU A 26 4.96 -17.81 -11.50
N CYS A 27 4.71 -17.94 -10.19
CA CYS A 27 4.96 -19.17 -9.46
C CYS A 27 3.84 -20.18 -9.72
N PRO A 28 4.12 -21.36 -10.32
CA PRO A 28 3.08 -22.34 -10.64
C PRO A 28 2.42 -22.96 -9.40
N VAL A 29 3.15 -23.05 -8.29
CA VAL A 29 2.74 -23.70 -7.03
C VAL A 29 2.44 -22.70 -5.90
N LYS A 30 2.45 -21.40 -6.22
CA LYS A 30 2.28 -20.29 -5.26
C LYS A 30 3.18 -20.44 -4.02
N ALA A 31 4.45 -20.79 -4.23
CA ALA A 31 5.47 -20.93 -3.19
C ALA A 31 6.03 -19.59 -2.69
N ILE A 32 5.31 -18.48 -2.86
CA ILE A 32 5.77 -17.15 -2.45
C ILE A 32 4.73 -16.58 -1.49
N LYS A 33 5.15 -16.41 -0.24
CA LYS A 33 4.35 -15.86 0.84
C LYS A 33 4.57 -14.36 0.95
N ILE A 34 3.52 -13.60 1.24
CA ILE A 34 3.63 -12.19 1.63
C ILE A 34 3.56 -12.11 3.17
N ILE A 35 4.56 -11.45 3.77
CA ILE A 35 4.59 -11.16 5.22
C ILE A 35 4.92 -9.68 5.40
N ASN A 36 4.03 -8.93 6.04
CA ASN A 36 4.17 -7.49 6.26
C ASN A 36 4.47 -6.76 4.93
N GLY A 37 3.74 -7.09 3.87
CA GLY A 37 3.96 -6.56 2.53
C GLY A 37 5.23 -7.06 1.82
N GLN A 38 6.04 -7.95 2.40
CA GLN A 38 7.29 -8.42 1.81
C GLN A 38 7.15 -9.83 1.21
N ALA A 39 7.52 -9.99 -0.07
CA ALA A 39 7.45 -11.26 -0.77
C ALA A 39 8.63 -12.19 -0.45
N GLU A 40 8.38 -13.35 0.14
CA GLU A 40 9.37 -14.35 0.55
C GLU A 40 9.12 -15.71 -0.11
N VAL A 41 10.18 -16.36 -0.63
CA VAL A 41 10.05 -17.70 -1.23
C VAL A 41 10.04 -18.75 -0.12
N LEU A 42 8.96 -19.52 -0.04
CA LEU A 42 8.83 -20.68 0.82
C LEU A 42 9.53 -21.86 0.15
N SER A 43 10.66 -22.26 0.70
CA SER A 43 11.53 -23.22 0.03
C SER A 43 10.99 -24.64 0.12
N GLU A 44 10.28 -24.95 1.21
CA GLU A 44 9.47 -26.15 1.39
C GLU A 44 8.35 -26.27 0.36
N ARG A 45 7.93 -25.19 -0.32
CA ARG A 45 6.94 -25.26 -1.41
C ARG A 45 7.57 -25.14 -2.80
N CYS A 46 8.84 -24.76 -2.89
CA CYS A 46 9.46 -24.41 -4.17
C CYS A 46 9.84 -25.67 -4.97
N ILE A 47 9.44 -25.72 -6.25
CA ILE A 47 9.85 -26.77 -7.21
C ILE A 47 11.12 -26.40 -8.00
N GLY A 48 11.85 -25.35 -7.58
CA GLY A 48 13.10 -24.92 -8.19
C GLY A 48 13.03 -24.39 -9.63
N CYS A 49 11.83 -24.18 -10.20
CA CYS A 49 11.66 -23.84 -11.63
C CYS A 49 12.25 -22.48 -12.04
N GLY A 50 12.53 -21.59 -11.08
CA GLY A 50 13.19 -20.32 -11.34
C GLY A 50 12.38 -19.27 -12.12
N ASN A 51 11.11 -19.53 -12.45
CA ASN A 51 10.27 -18.55 -13.15
C ASN A 51 10.26 -17.18 -12.44
N CYS A 52 10.17 -17.20 -11.10
CA CYS A 52 10.22 -15.98 -10.29
C CYS A 52 11.55 -15.21 -10.38
N VAL A 53 12.67 -15.88 -10.70
CA VAL A 53 13.97 -15.24 -10.95
C VAL A 53 13.93 -14.53 -12.30
N ASN A 54 13.42 -15.19 -13.34
CA ASN A 54 13.34 -14.64 -14.70
C ASN A 54 12.48 -13.38 -14.78
N VAL A 55 11.36 -13.34 -14.07
CA VAL A 55 10.41 -12.21 -14.15
C VAL A 55 10.68 -11.09 -13.16
N CYS A 56 11.68 -11.24 -12.27
CA CYS A 56 11.96 -10.24 -11.25
C CYS A 56 12.82 -9.11 -11.82
N SER A 57 12.17 -8.01 -12.22
CA SER A 57 12.85 -6.81 -12.74
C SER A 57 13.84 -6.17 -11.76
N GLN A 58 13.66 -6.38 -10.46
CA GLN A 58 14.52 -5.82 -9.42
C GLN A 58 15.72 -6.72 -9.06
N GLY A 59 15.80 -7.94 -9.63
CA GLY A 59 16.81 -8.92 -9.22
C GLY A 59 16.72 -9.31 -7.74
N ALA A 60 15.53 -9.20 -7.14
CA ALA A 60 15.28 -9.54 -5.74
C ALA A 60 15.10 -11.05 -5.53
N LYS A 61 14.72 -11.80 -6.57
CA LYS A 61 14.63 -13.26 -6.55
C LYS A 61 15.95 -13.82 -7.08
N VAL A 62 16.66 -14.54 -6.23
CA VAL A 62 17.99 -15.10 -6.53
C VAL A 62 17.99 -16.59 -6.23
N PHE A 63 19.03 -17.29 -6.68
CA PHE A 63 19.17 -18.73 -6.49
C PHE A 63 20.52 -19.08 -5.88
N PHE A 64 20.62 -20.32 -5.40
CA PHE A 64 21.82 -20.85 -4.76
C PHE A 64 23.04 -20.83 -5.70
N ASP A 65 24.10 -20.15 -5.27
CA ASP A 65 25.35 -19.99 -6.02
C ASP A 65 26.31 -21.17 -5.74
N SER A 66 26.58 -21.99 -6.76
CA SER A 66 27.49 -23.14 -6.71
C SER A 66 28.92 -22.80 -7.11
N LYS A 67 29.24 -21.56 -7.53
CA LYS A 67 30.56 -21.22 -8.07
C LYS A 67 31.69 -21.53 -7.09
N ASN A 68 31.52 -21.16 -5.82
CA ASN A 68 32.56 -21.36 -4.80
C ASN A 68 32.85 -22.85 -4.55
N GLU A 69 31.83 -23.71 -4.59
CA GLU A 69 32.01 -25.15 -4.41
C GLU A 69 32.68 -25.80 -5.63
N VAL A 70 32.35 -25.34 -6.83
CA VAL A 70 33.04 -25.79 -8.05
C VAL A 70 34.49 -25.32 -8.08
N GLU A 71 34.78 -24.08 -7.66
CA GLU A 71 36.17 -23.59 -7.58
C GLU A 71 37.00 -24.42 -6.60
N LYS A 72 36.45 -24.80 -5.44
CA LYS A 72 37.10 -25.71 -4.50
C LYS A 72 37.34 -27.09 -5.11
N LEU A 73 36.37 -27.60 -5.87
CA LEU A 73 36.48 -28.90 -6.53
C LEU A 73 37.59 -28.89 -7.59
N LEU A 74 37.71 -27.82 -8.37
CA LEU A 74 38.76 -27.62 -9.37
C LEU A 74 40.16 -27.42 -8.76
N GLN A 75 40.24 -26.93 -7.53
CA GLN A 75 41.49 -26.79 -6.78
C GLN A 75 41.88 -28.07 -6.03
N SER A 76 41.00 -29.07 -5.99
CA SER A 76 41.29 -30.36 -5.35
C SER A 76 42.16 -31.24 -6.24
N GLU A 77 42.73 -32.30 -5.67
CA GLU A 77 43.49 -33.32 -6.42
C GLU A 77 42.61 -34.26 -7.25
N SER A 78 41.29 -34.05 -7.26
CA SER A 78 40.34 -34.91 -7.98
C SER A 78 40.30 -34.58 -9.47
N ASN A 79 40.15 -35.60 -10.32
CA ASN A 79 39.84 -35.37 -11.73
C ASN A 79 38.39 -34.89 -11.87
N VAL A 80 38.20 -33.71 -12.46
CA VAL A 80 36.87 -33.09 -12.60
C VAL A 80 36.44 -33.10 -14.06
N ALA A 81 35.31 -33.75 -14.35
CA ALA A 81 34.64 -33.72 -15.64
C ALA A 81 33.50 -32.69 -15.64
N ALA A 82 33.43 -31.89 -16.69
CA ALA A 82 32.29 -31.05 -17.00
C ALA A 82 31.33 -31.79 -17.95
N CYS A 83 30.03 -31.74 -17.66
CA CYS A 83 29.00 -32.15 -18.62
C CYS A 83 28.09 -30.98 -18.99
N ILE A 84 28.09 -30.58 -20.26
CA ILE A 84 27.36 -29.40 -20.73
C ILE A 84 26.01 -29.78 -21.35
N ALA A 85 24.95 -29.08 -20.92
CA ALA A 85 23.61 -29.30 -21.43
C ALA A 85 23.51 -28.96 -22.94
N PRO A 86 22.72 -29.70 -23.73
CA PRO A 86 22.56 -29.48 -25.18
C PRO A 86 21.96 -28.11 -25.55
N SER A 87 21.49 -27.34 -24.57
CA SER A 87 20.97 -25.97 -24.76
C SER A 87 22.06 -24.91 -24.90
N PHE A 88 23.35 -25.28 -24.74
CA PHE A 88 24.46 -24.33 -24.80
C PHE A 88 24.52 -23.49 -26.11
N PRO A 89 24.16 -24.00 -27.31
CA PRO A 89 24.22 -23.18 -28.52
C PRO A 89 23.23 -22.00 -28.48
N ALA A 90 22.12 -22.15 -27.73
CA ALA A 90 21.16 -21.07 -27.51
C ALA A 90 21.64 -20.04 -26.47
N GLU A 91 22.55 -20.40 -25.57
CA GLU A 91 23.13 -19.48 -24.60
C GLU A 91 24.34 -18.75 -25.16
N PHE A 92 25.28 -19.49 -25.75
CA PHE A 92 26.59 -19.04 -26.20
C PHE A 92 26.60 -18.70 -27.70
N SER A 93 25.52 -18.10 -28.19
CA SER A 93 25.40 -17.69 -29.61
C SER A 93 26.36 -16.56 -30.01
N ASP A 94 26.97 -15.90 -29.03
CA ASP A 94 28.08 -14.94 -29.17
C ASP A 94 29.42 -15.62 -29.51
N ILE A 95 29.53 -16.94 -29.32
CA ILE A 95 30.72 -17.72 -29.63
C ILE A 95 30.47 -18.45 -30.96
N ALA A 96 31.12 -18.01 -32.03
CA ALA A 96 30.90 -18.54 -33.38
C ALA A 96 31.25 -20.04 -33.53
N ASP A 97 32.26 -20.51 -32.80
CA ASP A 97 32.74 -21.89 -32.84
C ASP A 97 32.67 -22.50 -31.44
N TYR A 98 31.81 -23.51 -31.24
CA TYR A 98 31.63 -24.16 -29.95
C TYR A 98 32.92 -24.78 -29.40
N LYS A 99 33.90 -25.09 -30.26
CA LYS A 99 35.20 -25.61 -29.82
C LYS A 99 35.96 -24.60 -28.97
N CYS A 100 35.71 -23.30 -29.16
CA CYS A 100 36.21 -22.27 -28.26
C CYS A 100 35.56 -22.40 -26.87
N LEU A 101 34.25 -22.64 -26.78
CA LEU A 101 33.58 -22.84 -25.49
C LEU A 101 34.16 -24.04 -24.72
N VAL A 102 34.41 -25.16 -25.41
CA VAL A 102 35.07 -26.33 -24.80
C VAL A 102 36.47 -25.97 -24.30
N GLY A 103 37.26 -25.23 -25.11
CA GLY A 103 38.56 -24.70 -24.71
C GLY A 103 38.48 -23.79 -23.48
N MET A 104 37.47 -22.93 -23.39
CA MET A 104 37.21 -22.07 -22.22
C MET A 104 36.92 -22.89 -20.96
N ILE A 105 36.12 -23.96 -21.08
CA ILE A 105 35.83 -24.86 -19.96
C ILE A 105 37.10 -25.61 -19.53
N LYS A 106 37.89 -26.18 -20.46
CA LYS A 106 39.16 -26.83 -20.10
C LYS A 106 40.14 -25.85 -19.45
N LYS A 107 40.19 -24.58 -19.92
CA LYS A 107 41.03 -23.54 -19.31
C LYS A 107 40.61 -23.15 -17.88
N LEU A 108 39.35 -23.39 -17.48
CA LEU A 108 38.94 -23.25 -16.08
C LEU A 108 39.54 -24.32 -15.16
N GLY A 109 40.02 -25.45 -15.72
CA GLY A 109 40.63 -26.55 -14.96
C GLY A 109 39.92 -27.90 -15.08
N PHE A 110 38.91 -28.03 -15.94
CA PHE A 110 38.22 -29.30 -16.16
C PHE A 110 39.06 -30.24 -17.06
N ASP A 111 39.25 -31.49 -16.64
CA ASP A 111 40.00 -32.50 -17.39
C ASP A 111 39.22 -32.95 -18.63
N LYS A 112 37.96 -33.36 -18.41
CA LYS A 112 37.02 -33.77 -19.48
C LYS A 112 35.89 -32.79 -19.65
N VAL A 113 35.44 -32.61 -20.88
CA VAL A 113 34.23 -31.85 -21.23
C VAL A 113 33.38 -32.70 -22.15
N ILE A 114 32.28 -33.23 -21.63
CA ILE A 114 31.37 -34.12 -22.34
C ILE A 114 30.07 -33.38 -22.61
N GLU A 115 29.46 -33.67 -23.76
CA GLU A 115 28.14 -33.14 -24.08
C GLU A 115 27.03 -34.06 -23.56
N VAL A 116 26.08 -33.49 -22.81
CA VAL A 116 24.94 -34.21 -22.23
C VAL A 116 23.98 -34.77 -23.30
N ALA A 117 24.09 -34.29 -24.54
CA ALA A 117 23.34 -34.78 -25.68
C ALA A 117 23.47 -36.31 -25.86
N PHE A 118 24.61 -36.93 -25.52
CA PHE A 118 24.77 -38.37 -25.67
C PHE A 118 23.95 -39.13 -24.61
N GLY A 119 23.93 -38.64 -23.36
CA GLY A 119 23.00 -39.16 -22.36
C GLY A 119 21.54 -39.00 -22.79
N ALA A 120 21.20 -37.93 -23.52
CA ALA A 120 19.87 -37.77 -24.11
C ALA A 120 19.56 -38.79 -25.22
N ASP A 121 20.53 -39.22 -26.04
CA ASP A 121 20.33 -40.30 -27.01
C ASP A 121 19.91 -41.61 -26.32
N ILE A 122 20.61 -41.98 -25.24
CA ILE A 122 20.31 -43.20 -24.48
C ILE A 122 18.97 -43.09 -23.76
N VAL A 123 18.71 -41.96 -23.09
CA VAL A 123 17.42 -41.72 -22.42
C VAL A 123 16.26 -41.78 -23.42
N ALA A 124 16.41 -41.19 -24.61
CA ALA A 124 15.40 -41.28 -25.65
C ALA A 124 15.16 -42.71 -26.12
N LYS A 125 16.21 -43.54 -26.24
CA LYS A 125 16.05 -44.97 -26.54
C LYS A 125 15.23 -45.68 -25.47
N GLU A 126 15.46 -45.42 -24.20
CA GLU A 126 14.68 -46.02 -23.10
C GLU A 126 13.22 -45.54 -23.10
N TYR A 127 12.96 -44.27 -23.40
CA TYR A 127 11.59 -43.77 -23.60
C TYR A 127 10.90 -44.49 -24.75
N ARG A 128 11.58 -44.66 -25.89
CA ARG A 128 11.04 -45.40 -27.03
C ARG A 128 10.67 -46.83 -26.61
N ASN A 129 11.58 -47.55 -25.95
CA ASN A 129 11.33 -48.90 -25.47
C ASN A 129 10.09 -48.96 -24.57
N LEU A 130 9.98 -48.02 -23.63
CA LEU A 130 8.91 -47.97 -22.63
C LEU A 130 7.54 -47.63 -23.25
N ILE A 131 7.51 -46.73 -24.24
CA ILE A 131 6.31 -46.40 -25.02
C ILE A 131 5.89 -47.59 -25.88
N ASP A 132 6.84 -48.24 -26.57
CA ASP A 132 6.52 -49.31 -27.52
C ASP A 132 6.15 -50.64 -26.83
N THR A 133 6.66 -50.91 -25.61
CA THR A 133 6.37 -52.16 -24.89
C THR A 133 5.12 -52.12 -24.02
N ASN A 134 4.64 -50.95 -23.61
CA ASN A 134 3.65 -50.84 -22.54
C ASN A 134 2.45 -49.96 -22.95
N SER A 135 1.75 -50.36 -24.01
CA SER A 135 0.64 -49.61 -24.61
C SER A 135 -0.59 -49.42 -23.72
N SER A 136 -0.65 -50.08 -22.56
CA SER A 136 -1.76 -49.96 -21.60
C SER A 136 -1.49 -48.97 -20.46
N HIS A 137 -0.27 -48.43 -20.34
CA HIS A 137 0.08 -47.49 -19.25
C HIS A 137 0.61 -46.18 -19.79
N SER A 138 -0.09 -45.09 -19.49
CA SER A 138 0.34 -43.74 -19.85
C SER A 138 1.43 -43.22 -18.91
N TYR A 139 2.49 -42.68 -19.50
CA TYR A 139 3.64 -42.14 -18.76
C TYR A 139 3.80 -40.64 -18.95
N ILE A 140 4.22 -39.96 -17.89
CA ILE A 140 4.64 -38.57 -17.88
C ILE A 140 6.18 -38.53 -17.92
N SER A 141 6.76 -37.72 -18.80
CA SER A 141 8.21 -37.57 -18.89
C SER A 141 8.81 -37.00 -17.59
N SER A 142 10.01 -37.45 -17.26
CA SER A 142 10.70 -37.18 -15.98
C SER A 142 12.05 -36.49 -16.19
N ASP A 143 12.31 -36.00 -17.39
CA ASP A 143 13.51 -35.29 -17.79
C ASP A 143 13.58 -33.86 -17.22
N CYS A 144 12.42 -33.25 -16.93
CA CYS A 144 12.28 -31.95 -16.27
C CYS A 144 12.14 -32.10 -14.74
N PRO A 145 13.17 -31.77 -13.94
CA PRO A 145 13.12 -31.97 -12.49
C PRO A 145 12.05 -31.12 -11.80
N SER A 146 11.73 -29.94 -12.34
CA SER A 146 10.62 -29.14 -11.80
C SER A 146 9.25 -29.78 -12.00
N ILE A 147 9.06 -30.60 -13.03
CA ILE A 147 7.82 -31.36 -13.23
C ILE A 147 7.78 -32.56 -12.30
N VAL A 148 8.89 -33.28 -12.13
CA VAL A 148 9.02 -34.35 -11.14
C VAL A 148 8.66 -33.82 -9.75
N PHE A 149 9.30 -32.73 -9.30
CA PHE A 149 8.97 -32.09 -8.03
C PHE A 149 7.54 -31.53 -7.97
N TYR A 150 6.95 -31.13 -9.10
CA TYR A 150 5.55 -30.69 -9.12
C TYR A 150 4.61 -31.86 -8.84
N ILE A 151 4.88 -33.02 -9.45
CA ILE A 151 4.08 -34.24 -9.28
C ILE A 151 4.29 -34.81 -7.87
N GLU A 152 5.53 -35.03 -7.43
CA GLU A 152 5.84 -35.56 -6.10
C GLU A 152 5.20 -34.73 -4.98
N HIS A 153 5.19 -33.40 -5.11
CA HIS A 153 4.73 -32.49 -4.07
C HIS A 153 3.24 -32.10 -4.15
N TYR A 154 2.65 -32.06 -5.33
CA TYR A 154 1.31 -31.47 -5.54
C TYR A 154 0.32 -32.40 -6.26
N HIS A 155 0.79 -33.49 -6.87
CA HIS A 155 -0.05 -34.52 -7.48
C HIS A 155 0.51 -35.93 -7.14
N PRO A 156 0.61 -36.29 -5.84
CA PRO A 156 1.30 -37.51 -5.39
C PRO A 156 0.71 -38.79 -5.99
N GLU A 157 -0.57 -38.80 -6.37
CA GLU A 157 -1.24 -39.92 -7.03
C GLU A 157 -0.69 -40.22 -8.43
N LEU A 158 -0.11 -39.23 -9.09
CA LEU A 158 0.50 -39.34 -10.42
C LEU A 158 1.96 -39.78 -10.38
N VAL A 159 2.57 -39.99 -9.21
CA VAL A 159 3.97 -40.44 -9.11
C VAL A 159 4.19 -41.78 -9.82
N LYS A 160 3.18 -42.67 -9.79
CA LYS A 160 3.19 -43.95 -10.52
C LYS A 160 3.20 -43.80 -12.06
N ASN A 161 2.79 -42.63 -12.56
CA ASN A 161 2.76 -42.32 -13.98
C ASN A 161 4.06 -41.64 -14.44
N LEU A 162 4.95 -41.20 -13.53
CA LEU A 162 6.27 -40.72 -13.92
C LEU A 162 7.06 -41.86 -14.58
N ALA A 163 7.59 -41.61 -15.77
CA ALA A 163 8.47 -42.55 -16.45
C ALA A 163 9.71 -42.81 -15.57
N PRO A 164 10.00 -44.06 -15.17
CA PRO A 164 11.06 -44.40 -14.22
C PRO A 164 12.46 -44.32 -14.84
N ILE A 165 12.71 -43.34 -15.70
CA ILE A 165 13.94 -43.13 -16.45
C ILE A 165 14.68 -41.93 -15.84
N VAL A 166 16.01 -42.00 -15.78
CA VAL A 166 16.85 -40.88 -15.33
C VAL A 166 16.89 -39.75 -16.35
N SER A 167 17.12 -38.52 -15.89
CA SER A 167 17.30 -37.42 -16.83
C SER A 167 18.63 -37.52 -17.58
N PRO A 168 18.79 -36.84 -18.74
CA PRO A 168 20.04 -36.84 -19.49
C PRO A 168 21.28 -36.43 -18.68
N MET A 169 21.12 -35.57 -17.68
CA MET A 169 22.21 -35.17 -16.77
C MET A 169 22.72 -36.37 -15.96
N VAL A 170 21.82 -37.11 -15.34
CA VAL A 170 22.14 -38.28 -14.53
C VAL A 170 22.63 -39.43 -15.42
N ALA A 171 22.01 -39.64 -16.58
CA ALA A 171 22.49 -40.62 -17.57
C ALA A 171 23.94 -40.34 -17.99
N THR A 172 24.25 -39.09 -18.36
CA THR A 172 25.62 -38.68 -18.72
C THR A 172 26.59 -38.87 -17.56
N THR A 173 26.14 -38.63 -16.33
CA THR A 173 26.95 -38.83 -15.13
C THR A 173 27.32 -40.30 -14.94
N ARG A 174 26.37 -41.22 -15.09
CA ARG A 174 26.62 -42.67 -15.05
C ARG A 174 27.55 -43.12 -16.17
N ILE A 175 27.39 -42.58 -17.38
CA ILE A 175 28.26 -42.87 -18.54
C ILE A 175 29.69 -42.38 -18.31
N ILE A 176 29.88 -41.18 -17.74
CA ILE A 176 31.21 -40.65 -17.41
C ILE A 176 31.89 -41.55 -16.39
N LYS A 177 31.17 -41.98 -15.34
CA LYS A 177 31.71 -42.88 -14.32
C LYS A 177 32.08 -44.25 -14.88
N GLU A 178 31.27 -44.80 -15.78
CA GLU A 178 31.56 -46.07 -16.47
C GLU A 178 32.79 -45.95 -17.38
N LYS A 179 32.90 -44.87 -18.16
CA LYS A 179 33.96 -44.70 -19.17
C LYS A 179 35.30 -44.27 -18.59
N TYR A 180 35.28 -43.34 -17.64
CA TYR A 180 36.47 -42.66 -17.13
C TYR A 180 36.84 -43.06 -15.69
N GLY A 181 35.93 -43.73 -14.98
CA GLY A 181 36.13 -44.23 -13.62
C GLY A 181 35.24 -43.52 -12.59
N ASN A 182 34.91 -44.25 -11.53
CA ASN A 182 34.01 -43.79 -10.46
C ASN A 182 34.58 -42.64 -9.61
N ASP A 183 35.89 -42.42 -9.65
CA ASP A 183 36.58 -41.37 -8.88
C ASP A 183 36.45 -39.98 -9.53
N TYR A 184 35.97 -39.90 -10.78
CA TYR A 184 35.72 -38.62 -11.44
C TYR A 184 34.64 -37.83 -10.72
N LYS A 185 34.96 -36.57 -10.44
CA LYS A 185 34.02 -35.57 -9.93
C LYS A 185 33.30 -34.91 -11.09
N ILE A 186 31.98 -34.79 -11.01
CA ILE A 186 31.16 -34.40 -12.15
C ILE A 186 30.44 -33.09 -11.86
N VAL A 187 30.66 -32.11 -12.74
CA VAL A 187 30.00 -30.80 -12.70
C VAL A 187 29.10 -30.65 -13.92
N PHE A 188 27.79 -30.60 -13.70
CA PHE A 188 26.84 -30.30 -14.76
C PHE A 188 26.73 -28.79 -15.00
N MET A 189 26.65 -28.39 -16.27
CA MET A 189 26.51 -27.00 -16.70
C MET A 189 25.26 -26.85 -17.57
N GLY A 190 24.25 -26.11 -17.11
CA GLY A 190 22.98 -26.05 -17.84
C GLY A 190 22.11 -24.83 -17.57
N PRO A 191 20.90 -24.78 -18.17
CA PRO A 191 20.03 -23.62 -18.11
C PRO A 191 19.03 -23.68 -16.94
N CYS A 192 19.08 -24.70 -16.08
CA CYS A 192 18.03 -24.97 -15.10
C CYS A 192 18.55 -24.89 -13.66
N ILE A 193 17.81 -24.20 -12.79
CA ILE A 193 18.12 -24.09 -11.36
C ILE A 193 17.73 -25.38 -10.63
N ALA A 194 16.60 -25.99 -10.97
CA ALA A 194 16.11 -27.21 -10.33
C ALA A 194 17.06 -28.42 -10.47
N LYS A 195 17.93 -28.43 -11.50
CA LYS A 195 18.97 -29.45 -11.65
C LYS A 195 19.93 -29.51 -10.45
N LYS A 196 20.12 -28.40 -9.72
CA LYS A 196 20.93 -28.34 -8.47
C LYS A 196 20.39 -29.18 -7.31
N ALA A 197 19.16 -29.70 -7.40
CA ALA A 197 18.59 -30.59 -6.38
C ALA A 197 18.05 -31.90 -6.95
N GLU A 198 18.30 -32.18 -8.24
CA GLU A 198 17.69 -33.34 -8.90
C GLU A 198 18.26 -34.67 -8.41
N SER A 199 19.58 -34.79 -8.24
CA SER A 199 20.23 -36.05 -7.87
C SER A 199 21.55 -35.80 -7.14
N ASP A 200 21.84 -36.68 -6.18
CA ASP A 200 23.13 -36.73 -5.46
C ASP A 200 24.23 -37.45 -6.26
N GLU A 201 23.91 -38.03 -7.43
CA GLU A 201 24.92 -38.69 -8.28
C GLU A 201 25.91 -37.72 -8.94
N VAL A 202 25.49 -36.45 -9.08
CA VAL A 202 26.27 -35.34 -9.65
C VAL A 202 26.91 -34.53 -8.53
N ASP A 203 28.21 -34.25 -8.61
CA ASP A 203 28.93 -33.60 -7.51
C ASP A 203 28.67 -32.09 -7.40
N GLU A 204 28.45 -31.37 -8.52
CA GLU A 204 28.02 -29.96 -8.52
C GLU A 204 27.24 -29.57 -9.79
N VAL A 205 26.43 -28.50 -9.68
CA VAL A 205 25.63 -27.98 -10.79
C VAL A 205 25.80 -26.47 -10.95
N LEU A 206 26.29 -26.05 -12.10
CA LEU A 206 26.35 -24.67 -12.53
C LEU A 206 25.24 -24.34 -13.52
N THR A 207 24.58 -23.21 -13.30
CA THR A 207 23.81 -22.55 -14.34
C THR A 207 24.74 -21.91 -15.36
N PHE A 208 24.29 -21.70 -16.60
CA PHE A 208 25.08 -20.95 -17.59
C PHE A 208 25.40 -19.52 -17.14
N ARG A 209 24.52 -18.89 -16.36
CA ARG A 209 24.77 -17.60 -15.70
C ARG A 209 25.96 -17.66 -14.75
N GLU A 210 26.07 -18.73 -13.96
CA GLU A 210 27.24 -18.94 -13.09
C GLU A 210 28.50 -19.24 -13.92
N LEU A 211 28.40 -20.03 -14.99
CA LEU A 211 29.53 -20.34 -15.87
C LEU A 211 30.10 -19.09 -16.54
N ARG A 212 29.25 -18.21 -17.08
CA ARG A 212 29.69 -16.91 -17.63
C ARG A 212 30.37 -16.03 -16.58
N ASN A 213 29.85 -16.03 -15.35
CA ASN A 213 30.48 -15.30 -14.25
C ASN A 213 31.87 -15.84 -13.91
N LEU A 214 32.08 -17.17 -13.98
CA LEU A 214 33.40 -17.78 -13.81
C LEU A 214 34.35 -17.38 -14.95
N PHE A 215 33.91 -17.44 -16.20
CA PHE A 215 34.72 -16.97 -17.33
C PHE A 215 35.13 -15.50 -17.16
N ALA A 216 34.21 -14.63 -16.76
CA ALA A 216 34.50 -13.22 -16.49
C ALA A 216 35.50 -13.04 -15.33
N LYS A 217 35.31 -13.78 -14.22
CA LYS A 217 36.19 -13.73 -13.04
C LYS A 217 37.64 -14.10 -13.39
N TYR A 218 37.83 -15.14 -14.19
CA TYR A 218 39.15 -15.62 -14.61
C TYR A 218 39.64 -15.00 -15.92
N LYS A 219 38.92 -14.01 -16.47
CA LYS A 219 39.24 -13.33 -17.74
C LYS A 219 39.43 -14.31 -18.90
N ILE A 220 38.62 -15.36 -18.97
CA ILE A 220 38.63 -16.35 -20.06
C ILE A 220 37.65 -15.90 -21.14
N SER A 221 38.09 -15.85 -22.39
CA SER A 221 37.28 -15.45 -23.55
C SER A 221 37.58 -16.35 -24.75
N SER A 222 36.71 -16.32 -25.76
CA SER A 222 36.90 -17.08 -27.01
C SER A 222 38.19 -16.71 -27.77
N GLU A 223 38.74 -15.52 -27.53
CA GLU A 223 39.97 -15.00 -28.14
C GLU A 223 41.25 -15.53 -27.47
N ASN A 224 41.16 -15.99 -26.22
CA ASN A 224 42.33 -16.36 -25.42
C ASN A 224 42.43 -17.85 -25.09
N VAL A 225 41.74 -18.69 -25.86
CA VAL A 225 41.70 -20.14 -25.69
C VAL A 225 42.04 -20.88 -26.97
N GLU A 226 42.59 -22.07 -26.82
CA GLU A 226 42.71 -23.00 -27.92
C GLU A 226 41.38 -23.71 -28.16
N LYS A 227 41.03 -23.89 -29.44
CA LYS A 227 39.86 -24.68 -29.82
C LYS A 227 40.05 -26.14 -29.43
N ARG A 228 39.08 -26.71 -28.73
CA ARG A 228 39.08 -28.12 -28.32
C ARG A 228 37.76 -28.78 -28.69
N GLU A 229 37.81 -30.05 -29.07
CA GLU A 229 36.62 -30.86 -29.27
C GLU A 229 36.07 -31.37 -27.94
N PHE A 230 34.79 -31.75 -27.94
CA PHE A 230 34.21 -32.52 -26.83
C PHE A 230 34.97 -33.84 -26.64
N ASP A 231 35.10 -34.27 -25.38
CA ASP A 231 35.58 -35.60 -25.04
C ASP A 231 34.45 -36.63 -25.34
N PRO A 232 34.78 -37.83 -25.86
CA PRO A 232 33.78 -38.85 -26.18
C PRO A 232 33.03 -39.33 -24.93
N PRO A 233 31.82 -39.91 -25.05
CA PRO A 233 31.13 -40.27 -26.28
C PRO A 233 30.46 -39.08 -26.99
N TYR A 234 30.44 -39.15 -28.33
CA TYR A 234 29.82 -38.14 -29.18
C TYR A 234 28.33 -38.43 -29.36
N ALA A 235 27.50 -37.39 -29.30
CA ALA A 235 26.05 -37.52 -29.43
C ALA A 235 25.57 -37.40 -30.88
N GLY A 236 24.40 -37.98 -31.15
CA GLY A 236 23.64 -37.79 -32.37
C GLY A 236 22.51 -36.78 -32.18
N LYS A 237 21.27 -37.23 -32.43
CA LYS A 237 20.05 -36.41 -32.40
C LYS A 237 19.72 -35.85 -31.01
N GLY A 238 20.28 -36.39 -29.93
CA GLY A 238 20.07 -35.97 -28.54
C GLY A 238 20.39 -34.49 -28.29
N SER A 239 21.09 -33.85 -29.22
CA SER A 239 21.33 -32.41 -29.26
C SER A 239 20.04 -31.57 -29.46
N ILE A 240 18.95 -32.16 -29.97
CA ILE A 240 17.62 -31.54 -30.19
C ILE A 240 16.78 -31.50 -28.90
N PHE A 241 17.12 -32.33 -27.92
CA PHE A 241 16.39 -32.50 -26.66
C PHE A 241 15.97 -31.20 -25.92
N PRO A 242 16.74 -30.09 -25.90
CA PRO A 242 16.39 -28.91 -25.11
C PRO A 242 15.27 -28.04 -25.71
N VAL A 243 14.83 -28.31 -26.94
CA VAL A 243 13.69 -27.62 -27.59
C VAL A 243 12.41 -28.40 -27.26
N SER A 244 11.27 -27.72 -27.13
CA SER A 244 9.98 -28.41 -26.98
C SER A 244 9.77 -29.44 -28.10
N ARG A 245 9.26 -30.64 -27.76
CA ARG A 245 9.15 -31.81 -28.67
C ARG A 245 10.50 -32.44 -29.01
N GLY A 246 11.55 -32.08 -28.28
CA GLY A 246 12.90 -32.58 -28.51
C GLY A 246 13.03 -34.05 -28.15
N LEU A 247 12.31 -34.53 -27.13
CA LEU A 247 12.22 -35.95 -26.80
C LEU A 247 11.48 -36.70 -27.91
N LEU A 248 10.30 -36.22 -28.32
CA LEU A 248 9.50 -36.79 -29.42
C LEU A 248 10.31 -36.94 -30.72
N GLN A 249 11.07 -35.92 -31.12
CA GLN A 249 11.92 -35.96 -32.31
C GLN A 249 13.09 -36.95 -32.17
N ASN A 250 13.62 -37.14 -30.96
CA ASN A 250 14.67 -38.11 -30.68
C ASN A 250 14.18 -39.56 -30.72
N VAL A 251 12.93 -39.79 -30.32
CA VAL A 251 12.31 -41.12 -30.43
C VAL A 251 11.86 -41.45 -31.86
N ASN A 252 12.02 -40.53 -32.82
CA ASN A 252 11.56 -40.66 -34.22
C ASN A 252 10.05 -40.91 -34.32
N LYS A 253 9.24 -40.40 -33.39
CA LYS A 253 7.77 -40.37 -33.52
C LYS A 253 7.33 -39.02 -34.07
N THR A 254 6.25 -38.99 -34.84
CA THR A 254 5.64 -37.75 -35.34
C THR A 254 4.56 -37.26 -34.38
N ASP A 255 4.37 -35.95 -34.33
CA ASP A 255 3.24 -35.32 -33.64
C ASP A 255 2.04 -35.31 -34.59
N ASP A 256 1.60 -36.50 -35.00
CA ASP A 256 0.41 -36.65 -35.83
C ASP A 256 -0.80 -36.76 -34.90
N ILE A 257 -1.74 -35.81 -35.08
CA ILE A 257 -3.02 -35.77 -34.35
C ILE A 257 -3.82 -37.06 -34.53
N VAL A 258 -3.56 -37.78 -35.63
CA VAL A 258 -4.21 -39.05 -35.98
C VAL A 258 -3.70 -40.22 -35.13
N ASP A 259 -2.40 -40.24 -34.81
CA ASP A 259 -1.79 -41.32 -34.02
C ASP A 259 -1.93 -41.06 -32.52
N GLY A 260 -1.93 -39.80 -32.07
CA GLY A 260 -2.36 -39.40 -30.71
C GLY A 260 -1.55 -39.98 -29.53
N GLU A 261 -0.42 -40.64 -29.79
CA GLU A 261 0.32 -41.40 -28.78
C GLU A 261 1.07 -40.53 -27.77
N ILE A 262 1.47 -39.30 -28.14
CA ILE A 262 2.25 -38.39 -27.28
C ILE A 262 1.68 -36.97 -27.35
N ILE A 263 1.39 -36.39 -26.18
CA ILE A 263 1.00 -35.00 -26.01
C ILE A 263 2.16 -34.21 -25.42
N VAL A 264 2.45 -33.04 -26.00
CA VAL A 264 3.54 -32.17 -25.54
C VAL A 264 3.00 -30.88 -24.95
N ALA A 265 3.27 -30.66 -23.66
CA ALA A 265 2.91 -29.45 -22.94
C ALA A 265 4.16 -28.73 -22.43
N ALA A 266 4.33 -27.46 -22.78
CA ALA A 266 5.50 -26.67 -22.37
C ALA A 266 5.11 -25.30 -21.84
N GLY A 267 5.83 -24.84 -20.82
CA GLY A 267 5.60 -23.54 -20.20
C GLY A 267 4.53 -23.55 -19.11
N LYS A 268 4.59 -22.52 -18.25
CA LYS A 268 3.85 -22.42 -16.98
C LYS A 268 2.35 -22.74 -17.06
N SER A 269 1.63 -22.21 -18.04
CA SER A 269 0.18 -22.37 -18.12
C SER A 269 -0.18 -23.76 -18.63
N ASN A 270 0.40 -24.13 -19.77
CA ASN A 270 0.05 -25.35 -20.48
C ASN A 270 0.43 -26.61 -19.71
N PHE A 271 1.55 -26.60 -18.96
CA PHE A 271 1.95 -27.78 -18.20
C PHE A 271 0.98 -28.10 -17.05
N LYS A 272 0.45 -27.07 -16.37
CA LYS A 272 -0.47 -27.26 -15.23
C LYS A 272 -1.82 -27.80 -15.69
N GLU A 273 -2.31 -27.29 -16.82
CA GLU A 273 -3.52 -27.75 -17.48
C GLU A 273 -3.34 -29.21 -17.91
N ALA A 274 -2.31 -29.51 -18.68
CA ALA A 274 -2.04 -30.87 -19.14
C ALA A 274 -1.91 -31.91 -18.02
N ILE A 275 -1.28 -31.58 -16.89
CA ILE A 275 -1.20 -32.50 -15.74
C ILE A 275 -2.57 -32.70 -15.08
N LYS A 276 -3.40 -31.66 -14.98
CA LYS A 276 -4.76 -31.77 -14.43
C LYS A 276 -5.67 -32.59 -15.34
N ASP A 277 -5.62 -32.34 -16.63
CA ASP A 277 -6.44 -33.06 -17.62
C ASP A 277 -6.04 -34.55 -17.63
N PHE A 278 -4.74 -34.83 -17.49
CA PHE A 278 -4.23 -36.20 -17.29
C PHE A 278 -4.72 -36.82 -15.98
N GLU A 279 -4.73 -36.08 -14.86
CA GLU A 279 -5.24 -36.54 -13.56
C GLU A 279 -6.73 -36.86 -13.58
N ASN A 280 -7.52 -36.04 -14.29
CA ASN A 280 -8.96 -36.19 -14.42
C ASN A 280 -9.37 -37.31 -15.39
N GLY A 281 -8.42 -37.90 -16.12
CA GLY A 281 -8.70 -38.89 -17.16
C GLY A 281 -9.32 -38.28 -18.44
N GLU A 282 -9.17 -36.97 -18.65
CA GLU A 282 -9.62 -36.30 -19.88
C GLU A 282 -8.70 -36.63 -21.08
N ILE A 283 -7.50 -37.12 -20.78
CA ILE A 283 -6.49 -37.59 -21.74
C ILE A 283 -6.28 -39.10 -21.52
N GLU A 284 -7.12 -39.93 -22.13
CA GLU A 284 -6.96 -41.39 -22.09
C GLU A 284 -5.93 -41.86 -23.15
N MET A 285 -5.00 -42.74 -22.75
CA MET A 285 -4.05 -43.46 -23.62
C MET A 285 -2.93 -42.66 -24.32
N SER A 286 -2.61 -41.44 -23.88
CA SER A 286 -1.44 -40.70 -24.40
C SER A 286 -0.28 -40.62 -23.38
N HIS A 287 0.96 -40.69 -23.86
CA HIS A 287 2.14 -40.31 -23.08
C HIS A 287 2.28 -38.79 -23.06
N LEU A 288 2.78 -38.24 -21.95
CA LEU A 288 2.83 -36.80 -21.74
C LEU A 288 4.28 -36.31 -21.63
N GLU A 289 4.77 -35.56 -22.63
CA GLU A 289 6.04 -34.82 -22.55
C GLU A 289 5.76 -33.45 -21.94
N VAL A 290 6.27 -33.20 -20.72
CA VAL A 290 5.95 -31.97 -19.98
C VAL A 290 7.21 -31.21 -19.61
N LEU A 291 7.25 -29.93 -19.97
CA LEU A 291 8.33 -29.02 -19.62
C LEU A 291 7.80 -27.81 -18.88
N CYS A 292 8.39 -27.48 -17.72
CA CYS A 292 8.00 -26.28 -16.97
C CYS A 292 8.29 -24.97 -17.74
N CYS A 293 9.30 -24.98 -18.63
CA CYS A 293 9.68 -23.87 -19.49
C CYS A 293 9.28 -24.16 -20.95
N ASN A 294 9.26 -23.14 -21.82
CA ASN A 294 9.13 -23.31 -23.28
C ASN A 294 10.44 -23.86 -23.87
N GLY A 295 10.76 -25.11 -23.55
CA GLY A 295 12.06 -25.73 -23.76
C GLY A 295 13.10 -25.30 -22.72
N CYS A 296 14.12 -26.14 -22.50
CA CYS A 296 15.27 -25.79 -21.66
C CYS A 296 16.05 -24.57 -22.20
N ILE A 297 15.91 -24.26 -23.49
CA ILE A 297 16.43 -23.04 -24.12
C ILE A 297 15.81 -21.72 -23.59
N MET A 298 14.77 -21.81 -22.77
CA MET A 298 14.19 -20.66 -22.04
C MET A 298 14.35 -20.82 -20.52
N GLY A 299 15.27 -21.67 -20.08
CA GLY A 299 15.50 -21.96 -18.67
C GLY A 299 16.04 -20.76 -17.88
N PRO A 300 15.79 -20.71 -16.57
CA PRO A 300 16.12 -19.57 -15.70
C PRO A 300 17.60 -19.36 -15.39
N GLY A 301 18.45 -20.32 -15.76
CA GLY A 301 19.89 -20.28 -15.63
C GLY A 301 20.61 -19.66 -16.83
N MET A 302 19.88 -19.19 -17.85
CA MET A 302 20.43 -18.54 -19.04
C MET A 302 20.65 -17.04 -18.82
N THR A 303 21.56 -16.44 -19.57
CA THR A 303 21.76 -14.98 -19.62
C THR A 303 21.30 -14.36 -20.93
N ASN A 304 21.28 -15.16 -22.00
CA ASN A 304 20.88 -14.68 -23.32
C ASN A 304 19.37 -14.37 -23.33
N THR A 305 19.03 -13.10 -23.56
CA THR A 305 17.64 -12.60 -23.59
C THR A 305 17.00 -12.69 -24.97
N SER A 306 17.65 -13.32 -25.95
CA SER A 306 17.10 -13.50 -27.30
C SER A 306 15.76 -14.23 -27.27
N LYS A 307 14.91 -13.92 -28.26
CA LYS A 307 13.56 -14.51 -28.38
C LYS A 307 13.64 -16.03 -28.60
N HIS A 308 12.61 -16.74 -28.13
CA HIS A 308 12.48 -18.20 -28.22
C HIS A 308 12.79 -18.77 -29.62
N LEU A 309 12.22 -18.18 -30.68
CA LEU A 309 12.42 -18.66 -32.06
C LEU A 309 13.88 -18.56 -32.53
N TYR A 310 14.58 -17.48 -32.13
CA TYR A 310 16.00 -17.31 -32.46
C TYR A 310 16.84 -18.40 -31.78
N LYS A 311 16.60 -18.64 -30.49
CA LYS A 311 17.29 -19.69 -29.73
C LYS A 311 17.03 -21.08 -30.31
N ARG A 312 15.80 -21.37 -30.70
CA ARG A 312 15.44 -22.62 -31.40
C ARG A 312 16.22 -22.77 -32.71
N ASN A 313 16.37 -21.69 -33.47
CA ASN A 313 17.16 -21.71 -34.70
C ASN A 313 18.64 -22.01 -34.46
N GLN A 314 19.23 -21.46 -33.39
CA GLN A 314 20.63 -21.76 -33.01
C GLN A 314 20.84 -23.25 -32.71
N ILE A 315 19.92 -23.88 -31.96
CA ILE A 315 19.96 -25.33 -31.75
C ILE A 315 19.84 -26.07 -33.09
N SER A 316 18.86 -25.72 -33.92
CA SER A 316 18.64 -26.36 -35.23
C SER A 316 19.89 -26.32 -36.11
N ASN A 317 20.56 -25.16 -36.20
CA ASN A 317 21.79 -25.01 -36.99
C ASN A 317 22.95 -25.85 -36.43
N TYR A 318 23.13 -25.85 -35.10
CA TYR A 318 24.13 -26.67 -34.44
C TYR A 318 23.90 -28.16 -34.71
N VAL A 319 22.67 -28.64 -34.53
CA VAL A 319 22.34 -30.06 -34.75
C VAL A 319 22.53 -30.45 -36.21
N LYS A 320 22.06 -29.64 -37.18
CA LYS A 320 22.25 -29.94 -38.61
C LYS A 320 23.73 -30.13 -38.95
N SER A 321 24.56 -29.16 -38.56
CA SER A 321 26.01 -29.23 -38.78
C SER A 321 26.64 -30.44 -38.10
N LYS A 322 26.17 -30.81 -36.91
CA LYS A 322 26.67 -31.97 -36.18
C LYS A 322 26.29 -33.30 -36.86
N LEU A 323 25.04 -33.45 -37.28
CA LEU A 323 24.56 -34.67 -37.95
C LEU A 323 25.24 -34.86 -39.32
N GLU A 324 25.52 -33.77 -40.04
CA GLU A 324 26.29 -33.83 -41.30
C GLU A 324 27.72 -34.38 -41.11
N ASN A 325 28.31 -34.19 -39.93
CA ASN A 325 29.68 -34.60 -39.61
C ASN A 325 29.75 -35.78 -38.62
N LEU A 326 28.62 -36.45 -38.33
CA LEU A 326 28.55 -37.53 -37.35
C LEU A 326 29.13 -38.82 -37.94
N ASP A 327 30.09 -39.43 -37.24
CA ASP A 327 30.48 -40.82 -37.48
C ASP A 327 29.43 -41.76 -36.88
N GLU A 328 28.45 -42.16 -37.70
CA GLU A 328 27.35 -43.05 -37.30
C GLU A 328 27.85 -44.37 -36.70
N LYS A 329 28.93 -44.95 -37.23
CA LYS A 329 29.45 -46.24 -36.72
C LYS A 329 30.05 -46.08 -35.33
N SER A 330 30.78 -44.99 -35.08
CA SER A 330 31.31 -44.68 -33.75
C SER A 330 30.20 -44.36 -32.75
N TRP A 331 29.15 -43.67 -33.19
CA TRP A 331 27.97 -43.39 -32.37
C TRP A 331 27.22 -44.68 -31.99
N GLU A 332 26.91 -45.54 -32.95
CA GLU A 332 26.26 -46.84 -32.71
C GLU A 332 27.08 -47.73 -31.77
N LYS A 333 28.41 -47.77 -31.97
CA LYS A 333 29.31 -48.49 -31.07
C LYS A 333 29.22 -47.96 -29.64
N SER A 334 29.18 -46.63 -29.46
CA SER A 334 29.03 -46.01 -28.14
C SER A 334 27.66 -46.32 -27.53
N MET A 335 26.58 -46.30 -28.31
CA MET A 335 25.23 -46.66 -27.87
C MET A 335 25.14 -48.13 -27.39
N LEU A 336 25.92 -49.03 -27.99
CA LEU A 336 26.04 -50.42 -27.57
C LEU A 336 26.96 -50.57 -26.34
N GLU A 337 28.08 -49.85 -26.29
CA GLU A 337 29.02 -49.84 -25.16
C GLU A 337 28.29 -49.53 -23.83
N PHE A 338 27.39 -48.55 -23.84
CA PHE A 338 26.69 -48.09 -22.65
C PHE A 338 25.27 -48.66 -22.49
N SER A 339 24.89 -49.68 -23.26
CA SER A 339 23.53 -50.24 -23.18
C SER A 339 23.22 -50.92 -21.86
N ASN A 340 24.24 -51.35 -21.12
CA ASN A 340 24.09 -52.06 -19.85
C ASN A 340 24.11 -51.12 -18.63
N VAL A 341 24.40 -49.83 -18.84
CA VAL A 341 24.36 -48.84 -17.76
C VAL A 341 22.90 -48.64 -17.37
N CYS A 342 22.59 -48.82 -16.09
CA CYS A 342 21.23 -48.65 -15.59
C CYS A 342 20.77 -47.20 -15.82
N MET A 343 19.67 -47.01 -16.55
CA MET A 343 19.05 -45.70 -16.81
C MET A 343 17.73 -45.52 -16.06
N PHE A 344 17.46 -46.37 -15.07
CA PHE A 344 16.22 -46.31 -14.30
C PHE A 344 16.41 -45.62 -12.94
N GLN A 345 15.31 -45.06 -12.44
CA GLN A 345 15.19 -44.48 -11.09
C GLN A 345 13.79 -44.69 -10.52
N LYS A 346 13.64 -44.44 -9.22
CA LYS A 346 12.35 -44.47 -8.51
C LYS A 346 12.01 -43.06 -8.03
N PHE A 347 10.72 -42.77 -8.01
CA PHE A 347 10.15 -41.54 -7.47
C PHE A 347 9.25 -41.89 -6.28
N GLU A 348 9.17 -41.00 -5.30
CA GLU A 348 8.36 -41.19 -4.10
C GLU A 348 7.44 -39.99 -3.88
N PRO A 349 6.17 -40.22 -3.48
CA PRO A 349 5.25 -39.12 -3.18
C PRO A 349 5.70 -38.39 -1.91
N VAL A 350 5.75 -37.05 -1.98
CA VAL A 350 6.11 -36.18 -0.86
C VAL A 350 5.08 -35.07 -0.77
N ASP A 351 3.87 -35.36 -0.28
CA ASP A 351 2.76 -34.41 -0.31
C ASP A 351 3.06 -33.10 0.45
N ARG A 352 3.00 -31.96 -0.25
CA ARG A 352 3.19 -30.60 0.29
C ARG A 352 1.97 -29.70 0.06
N ARG A 353 0.82 -30.29 -0.27
CA ARG A 353 -0.45 -29.56 -0.41
C ARG A 353 -0.87 -29.01 0.95
N LEU A 354 -1.49 -27.84 0.93
CA LEU A 354 -2.14 -27.30 2.12
C LEU A 354 -3.58 -27.79 2.15
N MET A 355 -4.10 -27.98 3.36
CA MET A 355 -5.52 -28.27 3.54
C MET A 355 -6.36 -27.17 2.86
N LYS A 356 -7.35 -27.59 2.09
CA LYS A 356 -8.29 -26.66 1.46
C LYS A 356 -9.18 -26.07 2.57
N PRO A 357 -9.24 -24.74 2.72
CA PRO A 357 -10.09 -24.12 3.73
C PRO A 357 -11.57 -24.40 3.48
N GLU A 358 -12.36 -24.34 4.55
CA GLU A 358 -13.82 -24.43 4.48
C GLU A 358 -14.39 -23.21 3.75
N ARG A 359 -15.53 -23.39 3.06
CA ARG A 359 -16.13 -22.30 2.26
C ARG A 359 -16.45 -21.06 3.08
N GLU A 360 -16.90 -21.24 4.32
CA GLU A 360 -17.20 -20.15 5.25
C GLU A 360 -15.97 -19.26 5.52
N GLN A 361 -14.78 -19.83 5.68
CA GLN A 361 -13.55 -19.07 5.92
C GLN A 361 -13.15 -18.24 4.69
N ILE A 362 -13.36 -18.79 3.50
CA ILE A 362 -13.11 -18.10 2.23
C ILE A 362 -14.06 -16.93 2.06
N ASP A 363 -15.35 -17.14 2.35
CA ASP A 363 -16.38 -16.11 2.24
C ASP A 363 -16.15 -14.95 3.23
N ILE A 364 -15.67 -15.23 4.45
CA ILE A 364 -15.26 -14.19 5.42
C ILE A 364 -14.17 -13.29 4.82
N VAL A 365 -13.14 -13.85 4.20
CA VAL A 365 -12.05 -13.07 3.59
C VAL A 365 -12.56 -12.27 2.38
N LEU A 366 -13.41 -12.87 1.55
CA LEU A 366 -14.01 -12.16 0.41
C LEU A 366 -14.84 -10.96 0.88
N GLN A 367 -15.64 -11.12 1.94
CA GLN A 367 -16.39 -10.03 2.55
C GLN A 367 -15.49 -8.94 3.14
N GLN A 368 -14.39 -9.31 3.82
CA GLN A 368 -13.40 -8.35 4.32
C GLN A 368 -12.77 -7.51 3.20
N MET A 369 -12.65 -8.08 2.00
CA MET A 369 -12.17 -7.40 0.79
C MET A 369 -13.28 -6.62 0.05
N GLY A 370 -14.48 -6.50 0.61
CA GLY A 370 -15.62 -5.78 0.00
C GLY A 370 -16.36 -6.58 -1.09
N LYS A 371 -16.16 -7.90 -1.16
CA LYS A 371 -16.77 -8.77 -2.18
C LYS A 371 -17.92 -9.56 -1.56
N HIS A 372 -19.13 -9.00 -1.67
CA HIS A 372 -20.36 -9.58 -1.13
C HIS A 372 -21.16 -10.37 -2.17
N SER A 373 -20.78 -10.28 -3.45
CA SER A 373 -21.45 -10.96 -4.55
C SER A 373 -20.48 -11.35 -5.65
N GLU A 374 -20.85 -12.35 -6.46
CA GLU A 374 -20.02 -12.82 -7.58
C GLU A 374 -19.70 -11.72 -8.60
N LYS A 375 -20.59 -10.73 -8.79
CA LYS A 375 -20.34 -9.59 -9.69
C LYS A 375 -19.14 -8.75 -9.26
N GLN A 376 -18.78 -8.78 -7.98
CA GLN A 376 -17.61 -8.08 -7.44
C GLN A 376 -16.33 -8.93 -7.53
N HIS A 377 -16.42 -10.18 -8.00
CA HIS A 377 -15.27 -11.04 -8.25
C HIS A 377 -14.62 -10.69 -9.58
N LEU A 378 -13.90 -9.56 -9.62
CA LEU A 378 -13.28 -9.03 -10.85
C LEU A 378 -12.28 -9.98 -11.52
N ASN A 379 -11.66 -10.90 -10.76
CA ASN A 379 -10.68 -11.88 -11.24
C ASN A 379 -9.57 -11.26 -12.12
N CYS A 380 -9.12 -10.05 -11.77
CA CYS A 380 -8.22 -9.26 -12.62
C CYS A 380 -6.74 -9.69 -12.58
N GLY A 381 -6.35 -10.63 -11.72
CA GLY A 381 -4.97 -11.11 -11.63
C GLY A 381 -3.96 -10.17 -10.96
N ALA A 382 -4.38 -8.96 -10.52
CA ALA A 382 -3.45 -7.92 -10.04
C ALA A 382 -2.67 -8.34 -8.77
N CYS A 383 -3.32 -9.03 -7.84
CA CYS A 383 -2.71 -9.57 -6.63
C CYS A 383 -1.81 -10.80 -6.90
N GLY A 384 -1.74 -11.29 -8.14
CA GLY A 384 -0.95 -12.46 -8.51
C GLY A 384 -1.67 -13.80 -8.39
N TYR A 385 -2.98 -13.81 -8.13
CA TYR A 385 -3.86 -14.99 -8.18
C TYR A 385 -4.87 -14.84 -9.32
N ASP A 386 -5.24 -15.94 -9.97
CA ASP A 386 -6.02 -15.88 -11.21
C ASP A 386 -7.50 -15.54 -10.90
N THR A 387 -7.99 -15.95 -9.74
CA THR A 387 -9.33 -15.59 -9.25
C THR A 387 -9.32 -14.96 -7.86
N CYS A 388 -10.40 -14.25 -7.54
CA CYS A 388 -10.63 -13.67 -6.22
C CYS A 388 -10.72 -14.75 -5.14
N GLU A 389 -11.29 -15.89 -5.48
CA GLU A 389 -11.42 -17.05 -4.60
C GLU A 389 -10.06 -17.69 -4.30
N GLU A 390 -9.20 -17.88 -5.31
CA GLU A 390 -7.82 -18.35 -5.11
C GLU A 390 -7.03 -17.43 -4.18
N HIS A 391 -7.21 -16.10 -4.33
CA HIS A 391 -6.59 -15.14 -3.44
C HIS A 391 -7.09 -15.29 -2.00
N ALA A 392 -8.40 -15.41 -1.80
CA ALA A 392 -9.00 -15.59 -0.48
C ALA A 392 -8.54 -16.90 0.18
N VAL A 393 -8.49 -18.01 -0.57
CA VAL A 393 -7.91 -19.28 -0.10
C VAL A 393 -6.46 -19.08 0.36
N ALA A 394 -5.67 -18.34 -0.42
CA ALA A 394 -4.28 -18.07 -0.07
C ALA A 394 -4.13 -17.19 1.18
N VAL A 395 -5.06 -16.25 1.44
CA VAL A 395 -5.09 -15.47 2.68
C VAL A 395 -5.40 -16.37 3.87
N VAL A 396 -6.41 -17.25 3.79
CA VAL A 396 -6.76 -18.18 4.87
C VAL A 396 -5.60 -19.14 5.16
N GLN A 397 -4.89 -19.58 4.11
CA GLN A 397 -3.69 -20.41 4.23
C GLN A 397 -2.44 -19.64 4.71
N GLY A 398 -2.56 -18.33 4.96
CA GLY A 398 -1.47 -17.47 5.41
C GLY A 398 -0.39 -17.24 4.34
N LEU A 399 -0.66 -17.47 3.06
CA LEU A 399 0.26 -17.19 1.95
C LEU A 399 0.13 -15.76 1.42
N ALA A 400 -1.01 -15.12 1.62
CA ALA A 400 -1.33 -13.80 1.09
C ALA A 400 -1.94 -12.88 2.16
N GLU A 401 -2.00 -11.57 1.84
CA GLU A 401 -2.59 -10.52 2.67
C GLU A 401 -3.72 -9.82 1.90
N ASN A 402 -4.73 -9.32 2.61
CA ASN A 402 -5.88 -8.63 2.00
C ASN A 402 -5.45 -7.38 1.22
N GLU A 403 -4.41 -6.70 1.70
CA GLU A 403 -3.76 -5.52 1.10
C GLU A 403 -3.15 -5.80 -0.29
N MET A 404 -3.06 -7.07 -0.71
CA MET A 404 -2.67 -7.39 -2.09
C MET A 404 -3.79 -7.09 -3.08
N CYS A 405 -5.05 -7.00 -2.63
CA CYS A 405 -6.17 -6.64 -3.48
C CYS A 405 -6.18 -5.13 -3.74
N LEU A 406 -5.86 -4.74 -4.98
CA LEU A 406 -5.76 -3.33 -5.37
C LEU A 406 -7.06 -2.54 -5.17
N PRO A 407 -8.25 -3.01 -5.63
CA PRO A 407 -9.52 -2.30 -5.36
C PRO A 407 -9.78 -2.09 -3.87
N TYR A 408 -9.62 -3.14 -3.05
CA TYR A 408 -9.79 -3.06 -1.59
C TYR A 408 -8.83 -2.04 -0.97
N SER A 409 -7.56 -2.03 -1.40
CA SER A 409 -6.55 -1.11 -0.88
C SER A 409 -6.86 0.34 -1.24
N ILE A 410 -7.35 0.61 -2.45
CA ILE A 410 -7.77 1.95 -2.88
C ILE A 410 -8.96 2.44 -2.05
N GLU A 411 -9.98 1.60 -1.87
CA GLU A 411 -11.16 1.94 -1.08
C GLU A 411 -10.81 2.20 0.39
N LYS A 412 -9.98 1.32 0.98
CA LYS A 412 -9.45 1.48 2.34
C LYS A 412 -8.67 2.79 2.49
N LEU A 413 -7.87 3.18 1.49
CA LEU A 413 -7.15 4.45 1.48
C LEU A 413 -8.09 5.66 1.43
N HIS A 414 -9.12 5.64 0.59
CA HIS A 414 -10.10 6.73 0.55
C HIS A 414 -10.82 6.90 1.89
N ASN A 415 -11.29 5.80 2.48
CA ASN A 415 -11.97 5.84 3.79
C ASN A 415 -11.05 6.43 4.88
N LEU A 416 -9.78 6.03 4.91
CA LEU A 416 -8.80 6.57 5.87
C LEU A 416 -8.50 8.06 5.63
N ILE A 417 -8.48 8.52 4.37
CA ILE A 417 -8.32 9.95 4.04
C ILE A 417 -9.51 10.75 4.55
N ASP A 418 -10.73 10.25 4.35
CA ASP A 418 -11.94 10.91 4.82
C ASP A 418 -12.00 11.00 6.35
N GLU A 419 -11.69 9.90 7.05
CA GLU A 419 -11.58 9.90 8.51
C GLU A 419 -10.51 10.90 9.02
N LEU A 420 -9.36 10.95 8.35
CA LEU A 420 -8.27 11.87 8.69
C LEU A 420 -8.70 13.34 8.49
N ASN A 421 -9.43 13.64 7.42
CA ASN A 421 -9.95 14.99 7.16
C ASN A 421 -10.93 15.43 8.25
N ILE A 422 -11.87 14.56 8.64
CA ILE A 422 -12.81 14.83 9.74
C ILE A 422 -12.06 15.07 11.06
N SER A 423 -11.04 14.27 11.35
CA SER A 423 -10.21 14.42 12.55
C SER A 423 -9.45 15.76 12.57
N ASN A 424 -8.87 16.14 11.43
CA ASN A 424 -8.16 17.42 11.28
C ASN A 424 -9.08 18.63 11.45
N GLU A 425 -10.31 18.57 10.92
CA GLU A 425 -11.29 19.65 11.08
C GLU A 425 -11.71 19.82 12.55
N LYS A 426 -11.97 18.71 13.25
CA LYS A 426 -12.25 18.72 14.70
C LYS A 426 -11.10 19.32 15.50
N LEU A 427 -9.86 18.96 15.17
CA LEU A 427 -8.67 19.50 15.82
C LEU A 427 -8.52 21.02 15.58
N ALA A 428 -8.76 21.48 14.36
CA ALA A 428 -8.72 22.90 14.03
C ALA A 428 -9.75 23.72 14.84
N ASN A 429 -10.99 23.23 14.90
CA ASN A 429 -12.07 23.86 15.67
C ASN A 429 -11.75 23.90 17.18
N ALA A 430 -11.25 22.80 17.75
CA ALA A 430 -10.86 22.74 19.15
C ALA A 430 -9.71 23.73 19.48
N LYS A 431 -8.71 23.82 18.59
CA LYS A 431 -7.59 24.75 18.75
C LYS A 431 -8.04 26.22 18.70
N GLN A 432 -8.98 26.55 17.81
CA GLN A 432 -9.54 27.91 17.73
C GLN A 432 -10.34 28.27 18.99
N ALA A 433 -11.16 27.34 19.49
CA ALA A 433 -11.91 27.53 20.72
C ALA A 433 -10.98 27.74 21.93
N LEU A 434 -9.90 26.97 22.04
CA LEU A 434 -8.89 27.13 23.09
C LEU A 434 -8.21 28.51 23.02
N LYS A 435 -7.78 28.95 21.84
CA LYS A 435 -7.15 30.27 21.67
C LYS A 435 -8.09 31.42 22.08
N HIS A 436 -9.39 31.30 21.79
CA HIS A 436 -10.38 32.29 22.22
C HIS A 436 -10.58 32.28 23.74
N SER A 437 -10.68 31.09 24.35
CA SER A 437 -10.80 30.92 25.79
C SER A 437 -9.59 31.47 26.55
N GLU A 438 -8.37 31.21 26.07
CA GLU A 438 -7.13 31.72 26.63
C GLU A 438 -7.08 33.25 26.59
N LYS A 439 -7.46 33.86 25.45
CA LYS A 439 -7.53 35.32 25.31
C LYS A 439 -8.50 35.95 26.32
N LEU A 440 -9.66 35.33 26.53
CA LEU A 440 -10.66 35.78 27.50
C LEU A 440 -10.18 35.65 28.94
N ALA A 441 -9.56 34.52 29.29
CA ALA A 441 -9.05 34.28 30.65
C ALA A 441 -7.95 35.28 31.05
N ASN A 442 -6.98 35.51 30.17
CA ASN A 442 -5.90 36.48 30.39
C ASN A 442 -6.44 37.90 30.57
N MET A 443 -7.45 38.27 29.78
CA MET A 443 -8.08 39.58 29.87
C MET A 443 -8.86 39.77 31.18
N GLY A 444 -9.55 38.74 31.67
CA GLY A 444 -10.24 38.78 32.96
C GLY A 444 -9.28 38.97 34.14
N GLN A 445 -8.15 38.26 34.15
CA GLN A 445 -7.17 38.37 35.23
C GLN A 445 -6.52 39.77 35.30
N LEU A 446 -6.12 40.33 34.16
CA LEU A 446 -5.55 41.68 34.08
C LEU A 446 -6.54 42.76 34.51
N SER A 447 -7.80 42.63 34.08
CA SER A 447 -8.84 43.62 34.36
C SER A 447 -9.18 43.72 35.85
N ALA A 448 -9.17 42.60 36.59
CA ALA A 448 -9.40 42.60 38.03
C ALA A 448 -8.28 43.32 38.81
N GLY A 449 -7.01 43.08 38.43
CA GLY A 449 -5.85 43.74 39.06
C GLY A 449 -5.83 45.24 38.80
N ILE A 450 -5.94 45.65 37.53
CA ILE A 450 -5.94 47.07 37.13
C ILE A 450 -7.06 47.83 37.84
N ALA A 451 -8.24 47.23 37.94
CA ALA A 451 -9.38 47.92 38.54
C ALA A 451 -9.24 48.12 40.04
N HIS A 452 -8.63 47.19 40.76
CA HIS A 452 -8.33 47.37 42.18
C HIS A 452 -7.32 48.50 42.38
N GLU A 453 -6.26 48.53 41.58
CA GLU A 453 -5.22 49.56 41.69
C GLU A 453 -5.69 50.96 41.27
N LEU A 454 -6.62 51.09 40.32
CA LEU A 454 -7.18 52.38 39.91
C LEU A 454 -8.29 52.90 40.83
N ASN A 455 -9.13 52.02 41.38
CA ASN A 455 -10.20 52.43 42.29
C ASN A 455 -9.66 53.10 43.56
N ASN A 456 -8.48 52.67 44.03
CA ASN A 456 -7.86 53.22 45.24
C ASN A 456 -7.50 54.71 45.12
N PRO A 457 -6.68 55.18 44.17
CA PRO A 457 -6.36 56.59 44.02
C PRO A 457 -7.57 57.43 43.62
N LEU A 458 -8.47 56.90 42.79
CA LEU A 458 -9.73 57.59 42.45
C LEU A 458 -10.58 57.83 43.70
N GLY A 459 -10.69 56.85 44.60
CA GLY A 459 -11.40 57.02 45.87
C GLY A 459 -10.80 58.14 46.72
N VAL A 460 -9.47 58.24 46.79
CA VAL A 460 -8.76 59.30 47.52
C VAL A 460 -9.02 60.67 46.89
N ILE A 461 -8.94 60.79 45.56
CA ILE A 461 -9.22 62.03 44.83
C ILE A 461 -10.67 62.47 45.09
N THR A 462 -11.65 61.57 44.89
CA THR A 462 -13.06 61.88 45.15
C THR A 462 -13.29 62.34 46.60
N MET A 463 -12.65 61.71 47.58
CA MET A 463 -12.80 62.07 49.00
C MET A 463 -12.29 63.49 49.27
N TYR A 464 -11.03 63.78 48.93
CA TYR A 464 -10.46 65.11 49.18
C TYR A 464 -11.14 66.22 48.37
N SER A 465 -11.53 65.93 47.12
CA SER A 465 -12.27 66.89 46.31
C SER A 465 -13.65 67.21 46.88
N ASN A 466 -14.37 66.23 47.45
CA ASN A 466 -15.63 66.49 48.13
C ASN A 466 -15.44 67.29 49.43
N ILE A 467 -14.43 66.97 50.25
CA ILE A 467 -14.12 67.73 51.48
C ILE A 467 -13.83 69.20 51.14
N LEU A 468 -12.94 69.46 50.16
CA LEU A 468 -12.64 70.82 49.72
C LEU A 468 -13.85 71.52 49.11
N LYS A 469 -14.71 70.79 48.41
CA LYS A 469 -15.94 71.33 47.80
C LYS A 469 -16.92 71.78 48.89
N ASP A 470 -17.04 71.03 49.97
CA ASP A 470 -17.91 71.35 51.11
C ASP A 470 -17.38 72.55 51.93
N GLU A 471 -16.06 72.74 51.98
CA GLU A 471 -15.41 73.88 52.66
C GLU A 471 -15.38 75.17 51.79
N THR A 472 -15.71 75.08 50.50
CA THR A 472 -15.66 76.18 49.54
C THR A 472 -17.04 76.77 49.28
N SER A 473 -17.19 78.09 49.36
CA SER A 473 -18.43 78.80 49.01
C SER A 473 -18.92 78.44 47.59
N LYS A 474 -20.24 78.20 47.43
CA LYS A 474 -20.86 77.77 46.17
C LYS A 474 -20.69 78.75 45.00
N ASP A 475 -20.51 80.04 45.29
CA ASP A 475 -20.29 81.08 44.28
C ASP A 475 -18.81 81.23 43.87
N SER A 476 -17.91 80.49 44.51
CA SER A 476 -16.47 80.50 44.18
C SER A 476 -16.20 79.76 42.87
N PRO A 477 -15.36 80.30 41.97
CA PRO A 477 -14.84 79.55 40.83
C PRO A 477 -14.23 78.20 41.23
N LEU A 478 -13.59 78.14 42.39
CA LEU A 478 -12.95 76.93 42.93
C LEU A 478 -13.97 75.80 43.22
N HIS A 479 -15.22 76.14 43.56
CA HIS A 479 -16.28 75.15 43.79
C HIS A 479 -16.67 74.45 42.48
N LYS A 480 -16.72 75.18 41.36
CA LYS A 480 -16.99 74.61 40.03
C LYS A 480 -15.84 73.71 39.56
N ASP A 481 -14.59 74.10 39.82
CA ASP A 481 -13.43 73.28 39.48
C ASP A 481 -13.43 71.96 40.28
N LEU A 482 -13.75 72.01 41.58
CA LEU A 482 -13.86 70.82 42.44
C LEU A 482 -15.02 69.91 42.03
N GLU A 483 -16.15 70.49 41.63
CA GLU A 483 -17.29 69.73 41.08
C GLU A 483 -16.91 68.98 39.80
N LEU A 484 -16.16 69.62 38.90
CA LEU A 484 -15.66 68.98 37.69
C LEU A 484 -14.68 67.83 38.03
N ILE A 485 -13.80 68.00 39.01
CA ILE A 485 -12.88 66.92 39.45
C ILE A 485 -13.67 65.72 39.98
N VAL A 486 -14.68 65.93 40.82
CA VAL A 486 -15.54 64.85 41.33
C VAL A 486 -16.24 64.14 40.18
N GLU A 487 -16.82 64.88 39.23
CA GLU A 487 -17.48 64.32 38.04
C GLU A 487 -16.52 63.46 37.21
N GLN A 488 -15.30 63.94 36.95
CA GLN A 488 -14.31 63.17 36.18
C GLN A 488 -13.81 61.94 36.95
N THR A 489 -13.69 62.04 38.27
CA THR A 489 -13.24 60.91 39.11
C THR A 489 -14.30 59.80 39.16
N ASP A 490 -15.58 60.18 39.29
CA ASP A 490 -16.71 59.24 39.20
C ASP A 490 -16.84 58.61 37.82
N ARG A 491 -16.56 59.36 36.77
CA ARG A 491 -16.50 58.84 35.41
C ARG A 491 -15.40 57.80 35.24
N CYS A 492 -14.19 58.07 35.72
CA CYS A 492 -13.09 57.10 35.74
C CYS A 492 -13.49 55.84 36.53
N LYS A 493 -14.13 56.01 37.69
CA LYS A 493 -14.63 54.89 38.51
C LYS A 493 -15.68 54.05 37.79
N LYS A 494 -16.59 54.66 37.03
CA LYS A 494 -17.57 53.95 36.17
C LYS A 494 -16.89 53.16 35.06
N ILE A 495 -15.85 53.71 34.42
CA ILE A 495 -15.07 53.02 33.38
C ILE A 495 -14.37 51.80 33.97
N VAL A 496 -13.71 51.98 35.12
CA VAL A 496 -13.02 50.91 35.84
C VAL A 496 -14.00 49.84 36.34
N GLY A 497 -15.17 50.24 36.84
CA GLY A 497 -16.24 49.32 37.22
C GLY A 497 -16.78 48.51 36.05
N GLY A 498 -16.91 49.11 34.87
CA GLY A 498 -17.26 48.41 33.63
C GLY A 498 -16.23 47.36 33.23
N LEU A 499 -14.93 47.66 33.41
CA LEU A 499 -13.84 46.70 33.20
C LEU A 499 -13.91 45.51 34.17
N LEU A 500 -14.23 45.77 35.44
CA LEU A 500 -14.40 44.77 36.50
C LEU A 500 -15.58 43.83 36.25
N ASN A 501 -16.73 44.37 35.82
CA ASN A 501 -17.91 43.57 35.48
C ASN A 501 -17.66 42.67 34.27
N PHE A 502 -16.84 43.12 33.31
CA PHE A 502 -16.40 42.28 32.19
C PHE A 502 -15.44 41.15 32.64
N ALA A 503 -14.65 41.40 33.68
CA ALA A 503 -13.63 40.48 34.19
C ALA A 503 -14.14 39.39 35.14
N ARG A 504 -15.23 39.68 35.87
CA ARG A 504 -15.76 38.74 36.87
C ARG A 504 -16.43 37.56 36.18
N LYS A 505 -16.01 36.35 36.56
CA LYS A 505 -16.81 35.12 36.40
C LYS A 505 -18.07 35.24 37.26
N ASN A 506 -19.07 35.98 36.81
CA ASN A 506 -20.38 35.93 37.46
C ASN A 506 -21.07 34.64 37.01
N GLN A 507 -21.32 33.71 37.95
CA GLN A 507 -22.20 32.57 37.67
C GLN A 507 -23.59 33.14 37.31
N VAL A 508 -24.09 32.79 36.12
CA VAL A 508 -25.42 33.20 35.65
C VAL A 508 -26.47 32.63 36.61
N ARG A 509 -27.31 33.48 37.18
CA ARG A 509 -28.43 33.06 38.03
C ARG A 509 -29.69 32.98 37.18
N ILE A 510 -29.81 31.87 36.48
CA ILE A 510 -30.93 31.59 35.59
C ILE A 510 -32.22 31.45 36.41
N LYS A 511 -33.24 32.25 36.07
CA LYS A 511 -34.60 32.19 36.62
C LYS A 511 -35.61 32.12 35.47
N ASP A 512 -36.79 31.61 35.77
CA ASP A 512 -37.91 31.66 34.84
C ASP A 512 -38.46 33.09 34.76
N SER A 513 -38.49 33.64 33.55
CA SER A 513 -38.82 35.05 33.29
C SER A 513 -39.75 35.17 32.09
N ASN A 514 -40.70 36.10 32.18
CA ASN A 514 -41.59 36.40 31.05
C ASN A 514 -40.90 37.39 30.10
N ILE A 515 -40.55 36.94 28.89
CA ILE A 515 -39.77 37.74 27.94
C ILE A 515 -40.50 39.00 27.47
N LEU A 516 -41.84 38.98 27.36
CA LEU A 516 -42.63 40.14 26.94
C LEU A 516 -42.54 41.25 27.99
N LYS A 517 -42.83 40.89 29.25
CA LYS A 517 -42.70 41.82 30.37
C LYS A 517 -41.26 42.32 30.46
N PHE A 518 -40.28 41.45 30.34
CA PHE A 518 -38.87 41.82 30.43
C PHE A 518 -38.47 42.89 29.39
N ILE A 519 -38.92 42.77 28.13
CA ILE A 519 -38.66 43.78 27.08
C ILE A 519 -39.41 45.10 27.36
N GLU A 520 -40.62 45.05 27.92
CA GLU A 520 -41.32 46.27 28.35
C GLU A 520 -40.52 47.00 29.44
N HIS A 521 -40.01 46.27 30.44
CA HIS A 521 -39.18 46.86 31.51
C HIS A 521 -37.83 47.37 30.99
N SER A 522 -37.24 46.76 29.94
CA SER A 522 -36.00 47.28 29.36
C SER A 522 -36.23 48.64 28.68
N LEU A 523 -37.32 48.78 27.94
CA LEU A 523 -37.71 50.04 27.31
C LEU A 523 -38.02 51.15 28.34
N GLU A 524 -38.66 50.83 29.47
CA GLU A 524 -38.88 51.78 30.58
C GLU A 524 -37.56 52.25 31.23
N SER A 525 -36.52 51.43 31.15
CA SER A 525 -35.19 51.70 31.72
C SER A 525 -34.30 52.57 30.83
N VAL A 526 -34.79 53.00 29.66
CA VAL A 526 -34.04 53.81 28.69
C VAL A 526 -34.80 55.10 28.37
N VAL A 527 -34.07 56.22 28.27
CA VAL A 527 -34.64 57.51 27.89
C VAL A 527 -34.86 57.53 26.37
N ILE A 528 -36.13 57.57 25.94
CA ILE A 528 -36.52 57.59 24.53
C ILE A 528 -36.91 59.02 24.13
N PRO A 529 -36.20 59.67 23.19
CA PRO A 529 -36.57 60.97 22.63
C PRO A 529 -37.93 60.96 21.89
N GLU A 530 -38.67 62.08 21.91
CA GLU A 530 -39.99 62.21 21.25
C GLU A 530 -39.97 61.96 19.73
N ASN A 531 -38.81 62.09 19.09
CA ASN A 531 -38.62 61.85 17.65
C ASN A 531 -38.32 60.37 17.30
N ILE A 532 -38.36 59.45 18.26
CA ILE A 532 -38.16 58.02 18.03
C ILE A 532 -39.44 57.25 18.35
N SER A 533 -39.95 56.53 17.35
CA SER A 533 -41.10 55.64 17.51
C SER A 533 -40.62 54.24 17.87
N VAL A 534 -41.15 53.67 18.95
CA VAL A 534 -40.82 52.30 19.39
C VAL A 534 -41.97 51.36 19.06
N LYS A 535 -41.66 50.22 18.43
CA LYS A 535 -42.64 49.19 18.08
C LYS A 535 -42.17 47.82 18.53
N VAL A 536 -42.93 47.19 19.43
CA VAL A 536 -42.72 45.79 19.84
C VAL A 536 -43.66 44.89 19.03
N ILE A 537 -43.11 43.88 18.35
CA ILE A 537 -43.84 42.92 17.51
C ILE A 537 -43.65 41.52 18.10
N PRO A 538 -44.55 41.07 18.98
CA PRO A 538 -44.46 39.73 19.55
C PRO A 538 -45.07 38.67 18.62
N SER A 539 -44.26 37.71 18.19
CA SER A 539 -44.64 36.50 17.45
C SER A 539 -44.11 35.26 18.16
N ILE A 540 -44.45 35.14 19.45
CA ILE A 540 -44.03 34.05 20.32
C ILE A 540 -45.24 33.23 20.80
N ASN A 541 -45.07 31.91 20.90
CA ASN A 541 -46.07 31.00 21.42
C ASN A 541 -45.90 30.78 22.94
N ASP A 542 -44.66 30.66 23.41
CA ASP A 542 -44.35 30.54 24.84
C ASP A 542 -43.53 31.76 25.31
N SER A 543 -44.07 32.49 26.30
CA SER A 543 -43.48 33.72 26.80
C SER A 543 -42.49 33.52 27.93
N HIS A 544 -42.34 32.31 28.45
CA HIS A 544 -41.42 31.99 29.54
C HIS A 544 -40.04 31.60 28.99
N ILE A 545 -38.97 32.11 29.61
CA ILE A 545 -37.59 31.79 29.24
C ILE A 545 -36.70 31.78 30.48
N MET A 546 -35.76 30.85 30.51
CA MET A 546 -34.79 30.70 31.58
C MET A 546 -33.58 31.64 31.35
N ILE A 547 -33.54 32.79 32.01
CA ILE A 547 -32.48 33.81 31.88
C ILE A 547 -32.08 34.44 33.23
N ASP A 548 -30.91 35.06 33.31
CA ASP A 548 -30.56 35.98 34.39
C ASP A 548 -31.04 37.39 34.02
N GLU A 549 -32.15 37.82 34.61
CA GLU A 549 -32.81 39.09 34.29
C GLU A 549 -31.87 40.29 34.45
N GLU A 550 -31.00 40.31 35.46
CA GLU A 550 -30.13 41.46 35.73
C GLU A 550 -29.06 41.59 34.64
N GLN A 551 -28.41 40.47 34.28
CA GLN A 551 -27.41 40.46 33.21
C GLN A 551 -28.05 40.71 31.84
N MET A 552 -29.17 40.06 31.55
CA MET A 552 -29.87 40.27 30.28
C MET A 552 -30.40 41.70 30.16
N MET A 553 -30.89 42.31 31.25
CA MET A 553 -31.31 43.71 31.27
C MET A 553 -30.14 44.63 30.86
N GLN A 554 -28.95 44.37 31.39
CA GLN A 554 -27.75 45.10 31.01
C GLN A 554 -27.37 44.88 29.53
N ALA A 555 -27.53 43.68 28.99
CA ALA A 555 -27.25 43.41 27.58
C ALA A 555 -28.23 44.14 26.65
N ILE A 556 -29.54 44.00 26.90
CA ILE A 556 -30.59 44.56 26.07
C ILE A 556 -30.60 46.08 26.11
N THR A 557 -30.54 46.69 27.30
CA THR A 557 -30.51 48.16 27.43
C THR A 557 -29.27 48.80 26.79
N ASN A 558 -28.14 48.08 26.72
CA ASN A 558 -26.95 48.55 26.00
C ASN A 558 -27.18 48.56 24.47
N ILE A 559 -27.90 47.57 23.93
CA ILE A 559 -28.25 47.54 22.50
C ILE A 559 -29.27 48.63 22.20
N GLU A 560 -30.32 48.76 23.01
CA GLU A 560 -31.36 49.78 22.87
C GLU A 560 -30.79 51.20 22.93
N LYS A 561 -29.90 51.50 23.88
CA LYS A 561 -29.21 52.81 23.96
C LYS A 561 -28.37 53.08 22.71
N ASN A 562 -27.62 52.09 22.24
CA ASN A 562 -26.83 52.26 21.01
C ASN A 562 -27.72 52.47 19.78
N ALA A 563 -28.88 51.81 19.72
CA ALA A 563 -29.87 51.99 18.66
C ALA A 563 -30.48 53.42 18.67
N ILE A 564 -30.86 53.92 19.85
CA ILE A 564 -31.39 55.29 20.03
C ILE A 564 -30.34 56.34 19.64
N GLU A 565 -29.10 56.18 20.11
CA GLU A 565 -28.01 57.10 19.78
C GLU A 565 -27.64 57.10 18.28
N ALA A 566 -27.89 55.99 17.57
CA ALA A 566 -27.67 55.89 16.14
C ALA A 566 -28.75 56.62 15.29
N MET A 567 -29.80 57.15 15.92
CA MET A 567 -30.94 57.84 15.28
C MET A 567 -31.08 59.32 15.72
N PRO A 568 -30.06 60.17 15.56
CA PRO A 568 -30.10 61.56 16.03
C PRO A 568 -31.20 62.42 15.36
N SER A 569 -31.56 62.10 14.11
CA SER A 569 -32.61 62.79 13.35
C SER A 569 -34.01 62.20 13.56
N GLY A 570 -34.18 61.24 14.47
CA GLY A 570 -35.40 60.47 14.66
C GLY A 570 -35.44 59.21 13.80
N GLY A 571 -36.33 58.27 14.14
CA GLY A 571 -36.40 56.97 13.48
C GLY A 571 -37.34 55.98 14.16
N ASN A 572 -37.26 54.70 13.76
CA ASN A 572 -38.04 53.62 14.37
C ASN A 572 -37.10 52.61 15.04
N LEU A 573 -37.35 52.33 16.33
CA LEU A 573 -36.79 51.19 17.03
C LEU A 573 -37.82 50.05 17.01
N ILE A 574 -37.49 48.95 16.36
CA ILE A 574 -38.38 47.81 16.21
C ILE A 574 -37.79 46.63 16.97
N ILE A 575 -38.54 46.09 17.93
CA ILE A 575 -38.18 44.88 18.67
C ILE A 575 -39.12 43.75 18.24
N GLU A 576 -38.58 42.74 17.57
CA GLU A 576 -39.34 41.57 17.13
C GLU A 576 -38.95 40.37 18.00
N LEU A 577 -39.95 39.63 18.46
CA LEU A 577 -39.77 38.43 19.25
C LEU A 577 -40.35 37.25 18.47
N GLU A 578 -39.53 36.24 18.22
CA GLU A 578 -39.93 35.00 17.55
C GLU A 578 -39.49 33.81 18.41
N ASP A 579 -40.25 32.72 18.42
CA ASP A 579 -39.84 31.51 19.14
C ASP A 579 -40.03 30.23 18.31
N ASN A 580 -39.30 29.20 18.71
CA ASN A 580 -39.57 27.83 18.32
C ASN A 580 -39.42 26.92 19.54
N THR A 581 -39.58 25.60 19.36
CA THR A 581 -39.54 24.62 20.45
C THR A 581 -38.24 24.66 21.26
N ASN A 582 -37.13 25.11 20.68
CA ASN A 582 -35.79 24.96 21.27
C ASN A 582 -35.12 26.30 21.59
N GLN A 583 -35.64 27.44 21.13
CA GLN A 583 -35.00 28.75 21.30
C GLN A 583 -35.99 29.91 21.15
N VAL A 584 -35.61 31.05 21.73
CA VAL A 584 -36.24 32.35 21.57
C VAL A 584 -35.29 33.28 20.83
N GLU A 585 -35.82 34.00 19.86
CA GLU A 585 -35.11 34.97 19.03
C GLU A 585 -35.61 36.39 19.32
N ILE A 586 -34.67 37.30 19.59
CA ILE A 586 -34.92 38.72 19.84
C ILE A 586 -34.20 39.51 18.75
N LYS A 587 -34.94 40.23 17.92
CA LYS A 587 -34.38 41.15 16.92
C LYS A 587 -34.60 42.58 17.38
N ILE A 588 -33.53 43.34 17.56
CA ILE A 588 -33.59 44.78 17.86
C ILE A 588 -33.06 45.53 16.64
N SER A 589 -33.95 46.23 15.95
CA SER A 589 -33.67 46.92 14.69
C SER A 589 -33.84 48.43 14.81
N ASP A 590 -32.82 49.19 14.42
CA ASP A 590 -32.88 50.65 14.27
C ASP A 590 -32.90 51.06 12.80
N THR A 591 -33.45 52.25 12.52
CA THR A 591 -33.39 52.88 11.19
C THR A 591 -32.37 54.03 11.13
N GLY A 592 -31.28 53.90 11.89
CA GLY A 592 -30.25 54.92 12.04
C GLY A 592 -29.23 54.93 10.90
N VAL A 593 -28.05 55.46 11.22
CA VAL A 593 -26.94 55.64 10.26
C VAL A 593 -26.27 54.33 9.83
N GLY A 594 -26.51 53.22 10.56
CA GLY A 594 -25.85 51.94 10.33
C GLY A 594 -24.36 51.91 10.73
N ILE A 595 -23.74 50.75 10.56
CA ILE A 595 -22.35 50.43 10.92
C ILE A 595 -21.58 50.09 9.64
N PRO A 596 -20.49 50.81 9.32
CA PRO A 596 -19.68 50.53 8.14
C PRO A 596 -19.07 49.12 8.16
N LYS A 597 -18.95 48.48 6.99
CA LYS A 597 -18.44 47.10 6.84
C LYS A 597 -17.06 46.90 7.45
N GLU A 598 -16.19 47.90 7.39
CA GLU A 598 -14.82 47.89 7.95
C GLU A 598 -14.80 47.78 9.49
N ASN A 599 -15.89 48.14 10.15
CA ASN A 599 -16.01 48.12 11.61
C ASN A 599 -16.71 46.85 12.13
N MET A 600 -17.33 46.05 11.26
CA MET A 600 -18.09 44.85 11.63
C MET A 600 -17.25 43.83 12.41
N ASP A 601 -16.01 43.58 11.96
CA ASP A 601 -15.10 42.63 12.62
C ASP A 601 -14.56 43.13 13.96
N LYS A 602 -14.73 44.42 14.25
CA LYS A 602 -14.22 45.09 15.46
C LYS A 602 -15.30 45.33 16.52
N LEU A 603 -16.58 45.09 16.23
CA LEU A 603 -17.72 45.44 17.11
C LEU A 603 -17.63 44.85 18.52
N PHE A 604 -17.13 43.63 18.65
CA PHE A 604 -16.97 42.94 19.93
C PHE A 604 -15.55 43.06 20.49
N THR A 605 -14.72 43.93 19.92
CA THR A 605 -13.39 44.22 20.45
C THR A 605 -13.49 45.23 21.59
N PRO A 606 -12.96 44.93 22.79
CA PRO A 606 -12.93 45.86 23.91
C PRO A 606 -12.29 47.20 23.55
N PHE A 607 -12.84 48.29 24.07
CA PHE A 607 -12.42 49.68 23.85
C PHE A 607 -12.60 50.22 22.42
N PHE A 608 -13.09 49.42 21.49
CA PHE A 608 -13.47 49.91 20.18
C PHE A 608 -14.74 50.75 20.28
N THR A 609 -14.66 52.02 19.87
CA THR A 609 -15.83 52.90 19.79
C THR A 609 -15.69 53.85 18.60
N THR A 610 -16.81 54.15 17.95
CA THR A 610 -16.93 55.15 16.89
C THR A 610 -17.44 56.50 17.41
N LYS A 611 -17.68 56.62 18.73
CA LYS A 611 -18.18 57.84 19.38
C LYS A 611 -17.03 58.82 19.66
N GLU A 612 -17.34 60.11 19.78
CA GLU A 612 -16.36 61.15 20.13
C GLU A 612 -15.64 60.82 21.46
N PRO A 613 -14.36 61.24 21.61
CA PRO A 613 -13.57 61.00 22.81
C PRO A 613 -14.36 61.36 24.07
N GLY A 614 -14.67 60.33 24.87
CA GLY A 614 -15.39 60.47 26.12
C GLY A 614 -16.90 60.20 26.10
N LYS A 615 -17.55 60.12 24.94
CA LYS A 615 -18.98 59.73 24.85
C LYS A 615 -19.19 58.21 24.83
N GLY A 616 -18.14 57.42 24.61
CA GLY A 616 -18.21 55.96 24.59
C GLY A 616 -16.99 55.30 25.23
N THR A 617 -17.21 54.26 26.02
CA THR A 617 -16.14 53.46 26.65
C THR A 617 -15.67 52.31 25.76
N GLY A 618 -16.43 51.95 24.73
CA GLY A 618 -16.15 50.79 23.87
C GLY A 618 -16.27 49.43 24.56
N LEU A 619 -16.89 49.37 25.76
CA LEU A 619 -17.05 48.14 26.53
C LEU A 619 -18.45 47.51 26.44
N GLY A 620 -19.45 48.23 25.93
CA GLY A 620 -20.84 47.79 25.92
C GLY A 620 -21.10 46.56 25.05
N LEU A 621 -20.74 46.59 23.77
CA LEU A 621 -20.96 45.47 22.85
C LEU A 621 -20.14 44.20 23.19
N PRO A 622 -18.86 44.29 23.60
CA PRO A 622 -18.12 43.15 24.13
C PRO A 622 -18.82 42.50 25.35
N LEU A 623 -19.38 43.31 26.24
CA LEU A 623 -20.13 42.83 27.41
C LEU A 623 -21.40 42.09 26.97
N VAL A 624 -22.16 42.66 26.03
CA VAL A 624 -23.35 42.01 25.42
C VAL A 624 -22.98 40.64 24.85
N TYR A 625 -21.87 40.54 24.11
CA TYR A 625 -21.39 39.27 23.57
C TYR A 625 -21.09 38.24 24.66
N GLY A 626 -20.41 38.68 25.73
CA GLY A 626 -20.11 37.84 26.90
C GLY A 626 -21.37 37.30 27.58
N ILE A 627 -22.33 38.17 27.89
CA ILE A 627 -23.61 37.82 28.54
C ILE A 627 -24.37 36.80 27.70
N ILE A 628 -24.52 37.04 26.39
CA ILE A 628 -25.26 36.12 25.50
C ILE A 628 -24.56 34.76 25.43
N LYS A 629 -23.22 34.73 25.36
CA LYS A 629 -22.47 33.46 25.36
C LYS A 629 -22.58 32.71 26.68
N MET A 630 -22.61 33.40 27.81
CA MET A 630 -22.82 32.78 29.13
C MET A 630 -24.23 32.15 29.26
N HIS A 631 -25.21 32.67 28.53
CA HIS A 631 -26.55 32.08 28.39
C HIS A 631 -26.63 30.99 27.31
N LYS A 632 -25.49 30.51 26.78
CA LYS A 632 -25.38 29.56 25.65
C LYS A 632 -26.06 30.06 24.35
N GLY A 633 -26.21 31.37 24.22
CA GLY A 633 -26.85 32.02 23.09
C GLY A 633 -25.91 32.38 21.94
N GLN A 634 -26.51 32.94 20.89
CA GLN A 634 -25.83 33.47 19.71
C GLN A 634 -26.27 34.93 19.47
N ILE A 635 -25.35 35.75 18.97
CA ILE A 635 -25.61 37.13 18.57
C ILE A 635 -25.06 37.34 17.16
N ASN A 636 -25.90 37.88 16.28
CA ASN A 636 -25.57 38.25 14.91
C ASN A 636 -25.93 39.71 14.69
N VAL A 637 -25.12 40.41 13.89
CA VAL A 637 -25.32 41.82 13.59
C VAL A 637 -25.45 41.98 12.08
N PHE A 638 -26.51 42.63 11.64
CA PHE A 638 -26.76 42.98 10.25
C PHE A 638 -26.86 44.50 10.17
N SER A 639 -26.06 45.14 9.35
CA SER A 639 -26.09 46.60 9.25
C SER A 639 -25.88 47.06 7.82
N ASN A 640 -26.55 48.15 7.45
CA ASN A 640 -26.43 48.77 6.14
C ASN A 640 -26.21 50.28 6.27
N THR A 641 -25.13 50.76 5.66
CA THR A 641 -24.80 52.19 5.54
C THR A 641 -25.03 52.74 4.13
N ASP A 642 -25.33 51.87 3.15
CA ASP A 642 -25.48 52.24 1.75
C ASP A 642 -26.95 52.44 1.41
N THR A 643 -27.34 53.71 1.20
CA THR A 643 -28.71 54.10 0.81
C THR A 643 -29.12 53.53 -0.55
N LYS A 644 -28.17 53.10 -1.40
CA LYS A 644 -28.47 52.46 -2.69
C LYS A 644 -28.82 50.98 -2.56
N LYS A 645 -28.47 50.33 -1.43
CA LYS A 645 -28.70 48.89 -1.18
C LYS A 645 -29.93 48.60 -0.31
N GLY A 646 -30.63 49.63 0.16
CA GLY A 646 -31.82 49.49 0.98
C GLY A 646 -31.88 50.56 2.07
N LYS A 647 -32.78 50.37 3.03
CA LYS A 647 -32.87 51.24 4.22
C LYS A 647 -31.58 51.13 5.04
N THR A 648 -31.12 52.25 5.58
CA THR A 648 -29.98 52.29 6.51
C THR A 648 -30.45 51.93 7.92
N GLY A 649 -29.55 51.32 8.70
CA GLY A 649 -29.84 50.89 10.06
C GLY A 649 -29.07 49.65 10.47
N THR A 650 -29.27 49.22 11.72
CA THR A 650 -28.67 47.99 12.28
C THR A 650 -29.72 47.11 12.93
N THR A 651 -29.57 45.80 12.73
CA THR A 651 -30.34 44.76 13.41
C THR A 651 -29.41 43.87 14.20
N PHE A 652 -29.61 43.85 15.51
CA PHE A 652 -29.02 42.85 16.41
C PHE A 652 -30.00 41.69 16.57
N LYS A 653 -29.59 40.50 16.12
CA LYS A 653 -30.34 39.25 16.27
C LYS A 653 -29.72 38.41 17.37
N ILE A 654 -30.45 38.21 18.45
CA ILE A 654 -30.03 37.44 19.63
C ILE A 654 -30.86 36.15 19.69
N ILE A 655 -30.20 35.01 19.83
CA ILE A 655 -30.84 33.70 19.94
C ILE A 655 -30.47 33.10 21.28
N ILE A 656 -31.45 32.84 22.14
CA ILE A 656 -31.27 32.19 23.44
C ILE A 656 -31.95 30.82 23.42
N PRO A 657 -31.24 29.71 23.74
CA PRO A 657 -31.86 28.39 23.80
C PRO A 657 -32.84 28.30 24.97
N ARG A 658 -33.97 27.61 24.76
CA ARG A 658 -34.84 27.17 25.85
C ARG A 658 -34.10 26.07 26.61
N TYR A 659 -33.92 26.26 27.91
CA TYR A 659 -33.42 25.20 28.79
C TYR A 659 -34.56 24.22 29.03
N ASN A 660 -34.46 23.01 28.49
CA ASN A 660 -35.29 21.88 28.92
C ASN A 660 -34.87 21.40 30.31
#